data_AF-A0A971B0X2-F1
#
_entry.id   AF-A0A971B0X2-F1
#
_cell.length_a   1.000
_cell.length_b   1.000
_cell.length_c   1.000
_cell.angle_alpha   90.00
_cell.angle_beta   90.00
_cell.angle_gamma   90.00
#
_symmetry.space_group_name_H-M   'P 1'
#
loop_
_entity.id
_entity.type
_entity.pdbx_description
1 polymer ?
#
loop_
_entity_poly.entity_id
_entity_poly.type
_entity_poly.pdbx_seq_one_letter_code
_entity_poly.pdbx_strand_id
1 'polypeptide(L)'
;MISTYFSTGQLDSPQAFFTALAVGLAFGFVLERAGFGSSRRLAGIFYFRDMTVLKVMFTAVITAMLGLSFVAGMGWISLDAMFNMPTIYGAQIVGGLLFGVGFVMSGWCPGTAAVGTASGKIDGLVFLGGTVLGSILFNETFPWLGWLKDWGYQEETLYAFGMSRTAFGALFAAIAVAAFYFAEWVESRSGGGDYLRSPMLKGLGLTMIVLALGMLVLPASTASPALSGLAAEEDLLRLIEAGHDHIDPAELADRLMADGEDLVVVDIRPAAEYEAFHIRGAINLPLADLVTGLAAHNNQKTIVLYSTGMTHPAQARDALARLGYENVYMLTDGLDGFVEQCLTPVSLRNEPLQPEAAAKVQQWRAYFAEFDSGTRSADSSQASHLPPMVSRDWLQQQLGAADLRIIDVREQPKYSTSHIPGSLRIDPENLRGTVDGIPSVLMPAEALAVQFGLMGISAGDTVVVVAGDKVRDATLVGMALSRVGHRNWAILEGGFDAWTGEGRPADATLVAYPRVTYDFDTSADQFTVTADDVAAMLGKTDAVIVDTRPEDYFRGETSDEARPGHIPGAVNRPFSADLGDGGQLRPAEELAAEYAKLIPSKESRVVVHCRTGHQASQTYFVLKHLLGYKNVQWYDGSWTDWAARLDLPAATM
;
A
#
# COMPACT_ATOMS: atom_id res chain seq x y z
N MET A 1 25.65 -8.68 16.14
CA MET A 1 24.75 -7.61 15.65
C MET A 1 23.75 -7.32 16.76
N ILE A 2 23.59 -6.06 17.16
CA ILE A 2 22.66 -5.66 18.21
C ILE A 2 21.30 -5.44 17.54
N SER A 3 20.29 -6.22 17.91
CA SER A 3 18.92 -6.02 17.44
C SER A 3 18.27 -4.90 18.24
N THR A 4 17.68 -3.92 17.56
CA THR A 4 16.93 -2.83 18.20
C THR A 4 15.50 -3.28 18.48
N TYR A 5 14.84 -2.72 19.51
CA TYR A 5 13.42 -2.97 19.78
C TYR A 5 12.52 -2.62 18.58
N PHE A 6 12.94 -1.67 17.74
CA PHE A 6 12.26 -1.34 16.48
C PHE A 6 12.41 -2.48 15.46
N SER A 7 13.64 -2.97 15.24
CA SER A 7 13.91 -4.06 14.28
C SER A 7 13.24 -5.39 14.65
N THR A 8 12.89 -5.58 15.93
CA THR A 8 12.21 -6.80 16.41
C THR A 8 10.72 -6.62 16.63
N GLY A 9 10.14 -5.44 16.31
CA GLY A 9 8.72 -5.16 16.54
C GLY A 9 8.30 -5.15 18.01
N GLN A 10 9.24 -4.89 18.93
CA GLN A 10 9.03 -4.97 20.39
C GLN A 10 8.98 -3.60 21.08
N LEU A 11 8.72 -2.52 20.33
CA LEU A 11 8.62 -1.17 20.92
C LEU A 11 7.53 -1.07 21.99
N ASP A 12 6.44 -1.82 21.85
CA ASP A 12 5.32 -1.83 22.79
C ASP A 12 5.51 -2.83 23.95
N SER A 13 6.69 -3.45 24.05
CA SER A 13 6.96 -4.43 25.10
C SER A 13 7.20 -3.77 26.48
N PRO A 14 6.83 -4.44 27.59
CA PRO A 14 7.14 -3.94 28.94
C PRO A 14 8.65 -3.68 29.17
N GLN A 15 9.51 -4.46 28.49
CA GLN A 15 10.96 -4.30 28.55
C GLN A 15 11.43 -3.02 27.86
N ALA A 16 10.84 -2.68 26.71
CA ALA A 16 11.10 -1.42 26.02
C ALA A 16 10.66 -0.23 26.89
N PHE A 17 9.48 -0.30 27.52
CA PHE A 17 9.02 0.74 28.44
C PHE A 17 9.91 0.91 29.67
N PHE A 18 10.34 -0.20 30.28
CA PHE A 18 11.27 -0.14 31.43
C PHE A 18 12.62 0.47 31.03
N THR A 19 13.15 0.08 29.86
CA THR A 19 14.40 0.62 29.32
C THR A 19 14.27 2.11 29.03
N ALA A 20 13.17 2.53 28.39
CA ALA A 20 12.88 3.94 28.12
C ALA A 20 12.76 4.75 29.42
N LEU A 21 12.11 4.21 30.46
CA LEU A 21 12.03 4.85 31.77
C LEU A 21 13.41 5.01 32.41
N ALA A 22 14.23 3.95 32.41
CA ALA A 22 15.57 3.98 32.98
C ALA A 22 16.48 4.98 32.26
N VAL A 23 16.46 4.99 30.93
CA VAL A 23 17.20 5.96 30.11
C VAL A 23 16.70 7.39 30.34
N GLY A 24 15.38 7.59 30.42
CA GLY A 24 14.78 8.90 30.69
C GLY A 24 15.17 9.45 32.06
N LEU A 25 15.16 8.62 33.11
CA LEU A 25 15.61 9.01 34.45
C LEU A 25 17.10 9.38 34.47
N ALA A 26 17.94 8.58 33.83
CA ALA A 26 19.37 8.86 33.72
C ALA A 26 19.63 10.18 32.96
N PHE A 27 18.92 10.40 31.85
CA PHE A 27 19.02 11.62 31.06
C PHE A 27 18.59 12.86 31.86
N GLY A 28 17.42 12.80 32.53
CA GLY A 28 16.93 13.90 33.38
C GLY A 28 17.89 14.24 34.52
N PHE A 29 18.46 13.23 35.18
CA PHE A 29 19.47 13.42 36.23
C PHE A 29 20.72 14.15 35.72
N VAL A 30 21.22 13.78 34.53
CA VAL A 30 22.39 14.43 33.92
C VAL A 30 22.07 15.88 33.54
N LEU A 31 20.89 16.16 32.97
CA LEU A 31 20.48 17.53 32.64
C LEU A 31 20.38 18.42 33.88
N GLU A 32 19.79 17.92 34.96
CA GLU A 32 19.67 18.68 36.21
C GLU A 32 21.05 18.96 36.84
N ARG A 33 21.94 17.95 36.85
CA ARG A 33 23.34 18.11 37.28
C ARG A 33 24.10 19.13 36.42
N ALA A 34 23.82 19.19 35.12
CA ALA A 34 24.40 20.17 34.20
C ALA A 34 23.78 21.57 34.36
N GLY A 35 22.75 21.73 35.20
CA GLY A 35 22.08 23.00 35.44
C GLY A 35 21.10 23.44 34.34
N PHE A 36 20.68 22.50 33.49
CA PHE A 36 19.70 22.72 32.42
C PHE A 36 18.27 22.85 32.94
N GLY A 37 18.02 22.57 34.22
CA GLY A 37 16.78 22.93 34.88
C GLY A 37 16.61 24.42 35.13
N SER A 38 17.47 25.32 34.62
CA SER A 38 17.41 26.77 34.88
C SER A 38 17.20 27.60 33.60
N SER A 39 16.00 28.17 33.44
CA SER A 39 15.66 29.11 32.35
C SER A 39 16.65 30.27 32.22
N ARG A 40 17.18 30.77 33.33
CA ARG A 40 18.17 31.86 33.33
C ARG A 40 19.52 31.45 32.73
N ARG A 41 19.94 30.19 32.91
CA ARG A 41 21.16 29.67 32.28
C ARG A 41 20.91 29.39 30.80
N LEU A 42 19.77 28.80 30.47
CA LEU A 42 19.38 28.50 29.09
C LEU A 42 19.27 29.76 28.24
N ALA A 43 18.60 30.80 28.74
CA ALA A 43 18.51 32.10 28.06
C ALA A 43 19.85 32.86 28.04
N GLY A 44 20.81 32.48 28.89
CA GLY A 44 22.13 33.10 29.00
C GLY A 44 22.95 33.06 27.71
N ILE A 45 22.65 32.11 26.81
CA ILE A 45 23.29 32.01 25.50
C ILE A 45 23.02 33.24 24.61
N PHE A 46 21.80 33.78 24.65
CA PHE A 46 21.40 34.94 23.84
C PHE A 46 22.02 36.26 24.33
N TYR A 47 22.38 36.29 25.62
CA TYR A 47 23.04 37.44 26.24
C TYR A 47 24.55 37.30 26.29
N PHE A 48 25.09 36.25 25.69
CA PHE A 48 26.51 35.91 25.72
C PHE A 48 27.13 35.80 27.12
N ARG A 49 26.31 35.42 28.12
CA ARG A 49 26.74 35.27 29.52
C ARG A 49 27.05 33.83 29.90
N ASP A 50 26.33 32.89 29.31
CA ASP A 50 26.46 31.46 29.60
C ASP A 50 26.30 30.67 28.30
N MET A 51 27.39 30.06 27.82
CA MET A 51 27.45 29.26 26.58
C MET A 51 27.27 27.77 26.85
N THR A 52 26.80 27.38 28.05
CA THR A 52 26.60 25.97 28.42
C THR A 52 25.71 25.22 27.42
N VAL A 53 24.65 25.86 26.91
CA VAL A 53 23.74 25.26 25.91
C VAL A 53 24.49 24.88 24.63
N LEU A 54 25.31 25.80 24.10
CA LEU A 54 26.10 25.57 22.89
C LEU A 54 27.08 24.41 23.10
N LYS A 55 27.80 24.43 24.22
CA LYS A 55 28.77 23.40 24.60
C LYS A 55 28.10 22.02 24.67
N VAL A 56 27.08 21.85 25.50
CA VAL A 56 26.43 20.55 25.67
C VAL A 56 25.83 20.02 24.38
N MET A 57 25.19 20.88 23.57
CA MET A 57 24.60 20.46 22.29
C MET A 57 25.67 19.91 21.33
N PHE A 58 26.77 20.65 21.12
CA PHE A 58 27.84 20.18 20.23
C PHE A 58 28.52 18.91 20.76
N THR A 59 28.76 18.78 22.07
CA THR A 59 29.31 17.53 22.62
C THR A 59 28.35 16.36 22.43
N ALA A 60 27.06 16.55 22.69
CA ALA A 60 26.07 15.50 22.52
C ALA A 60 25.99 15.04 21.06
N VAL A 61 25.91 15.98 20.11
CA VAL A 61 25.85 15.68 18.67
C VAL A 61 27.11 14.97 18.20
N ILE A 62 28.30 15.48 18.53
CA ILE A 62 29.56 14.81 18.16
C ILE A 62 29.65 13.43 18.80
N THR A 63 29.34 13.29 20.10
CA THR A 63 29.48 12.01 20.80
C THR A 63 28.54 10.96 20.20
N ALA A 64 27.30 11.34 19.89
CA ALA A 64 26.35 10.47 19.22
C ALA A 64 26.79 10.12 17.80
N MET A 65 27.22 11.12 17.02
CA MET A 65 27.69 10.93 15.64
C MET A 65 28.91 10.02 15.59
N LEU A 66 29.96 10.32 16.36
CA LEU A 66 31.17 9.51 16.44
C LEU A 66 30.83 8.11 16.98
N GLY A 67 30.11 8.03 18.11
CA GLY A 67 29.75 6.77 18.75
C GLY A 67 28.98 5.84 17.81
N LEU A 68 27.91 6.34 17.18
CA LEU A 68 27.13 5.56 16.21
C LEU A 68 27.98 5.11 15.04
N SER A 69 28.83 5.98 14.51
CA SER A 69 29.68 5.65 13.37
C SER A 69 30.76 4.62 13.71
N PHE A 70 31.33 4.64 14.93
CA PHE A 70 32.26 3.60 15.39
C PHE A 70 31.52 2.26 15.57
N VAL A 71 30.33 2.28 16.17
CA VAL A 71 29.50 1.08 16.36
C VAL A 71 29.05 0.49 15.01
N ALA A 72 28.69 1.32 14.05
CA ALA A 72 28.40 0.92 12.67
C ALA A 72 29.67 0.42 11.95
N GLY A 73 30.80 1.11 12.13
CA GLY A 73 32.11 0.72 11.62
C GLY A 73 32.56 -0.69 12.07
N MET A 74 32.26 -1.04 13.32
CA MET A 74 32.51 -2.36 13.91
C MET A 74 31.46 -3.43 13.50
N GLY A 75 30.47 -3.08 12.67
CA GLY A 75 29.42 -3.99 12.21
C GLY A 75 28.42 -4.39 13.29
N TRP A 76 28.32 -3.62 14.39
CA TRP A 76 27.39 -3.93 15.48
C TRP A 76 25.96 -3.49 15.17
N ILE A 77 25.78 -2.45 14.34
CA ILE A 77 24.48 -1.90 13.92
C ILE A 77 24.51 -1.65 12.40
N SER A 78 23.44 -2.02 11.71
CA SER A 78 23.20 -1.64 10.31
C SER A 78 22.51 -0.28 10.23
N LEU A 79 23.10 0.66 9.49
CA LEU A 79 22.53 2.00 9.30
C LEU A 79 21.26 1.98 8.44
N ASP A 80 21.07 0.94 7.63
CA ASP A 80 19.89 0.76 6.77
C ASP A 80 18.64 0.33 7.57
N ALA A 81 18.83 -0.15 8.80
CA ALA A 81 17.73 -0.47 9.71
C ALA A 81 17.23 0.75 10.52
N MET A 82 17.78 1.95 10.24
CA MET A 82 17.39 3.19 10.90
C MET A 82 16.42 3.98 10.02
N PHE A 83 15.29 4.38 10.60
CA PHE A 83 14.34 5.23 9.91
C PHE A 83 14.90 6.65 9.79
N ASN A 84 15.13 7.09 8.55
CA ASN A 84 15.55 8.46 8.24
C ASN A 84 14.33 9.28 7.86
N MET A 85 14.08 10.38 8.58
CA MET A 85 13.03 11.31 8.19
C MET A 85 13.47 12.11 6.94
N PRO A 86 12.57 12.29 5.95
CA PRO A 86 12.87 13.11 4.79
C PRO A 86 13.13 14.57 5.20
N THR A 87 13.99 15.25 4.44
CA THR A 87 14.33 16.64 4.72
C THR A 87 13.35 17.55 4.00
N ILE A 88 12.61 18.36 4.76
CA ILE A 88 11.64 19.33 4.23
C ILE A 88 12.11 20.73 4.61
N TYR A 89 12.83 21.42 3.71
CA TYR A 89 13.47 22.68 4.06
C TYR A 89 12.48 23.76 4.48
N GLY A 90 11.33 23.86 3.81
CA GLY A 90 10.34 24.88 4.12
C GLY A 90 9.84 24.77 5.56
N ALA A 91 9.42 23.57 5.95
CA ALA A 91 9.01 23.27 7.31
C ALA A 91 10.15 23.44 8.34
N GLN A 92 11.37 23.02 8.00
CA GLN A 92 12.52 23.11 8.91
C GLN A 92 12.98 24.55 9.16
N ILE A 93 13.03 25.39 8.12
CA ILE A 93 13.43 26.80 8.24
C ILE A 93 12.39 27.58 9.04
N VAL A 94 11.12 27.47 8.66
CA VAL A 94 10.03 28.21 9.31
C VAL A 94 9.82 27.71 10.74
N GLY A 95 9.78 26.39 10.93
CA GLY A 95 9.67 25.76 12.24
C GLY A 95 10.87 26.06 13.14
N GLY A 96 12.09 26.04 12.59
CA GLY A 96 13.31 26.38 13.32
C GLY A 96 13.35 27.85 13.78
N LEU A 97 12.90 28.78 12.93
CA LEU A 97 12.79 30.19 13.30
C LEU A 97 11.74 30.40 14.40
N LEU A 98 10.55 29.80 14.25
CA LEU A 98 9.48 29.88 15.24
C LEU A 98 9.91 29.28 16.59
N PHE A 99 10.58 28.13 16.55
CA PHE A 99 11.18 27.50 17.72
C PHE A 99 12.22 28.41 18.38
N GLY A 100 13.09 29.04 17.59
CA GLY A 100 14.09 29.99 18.09
C GLY A 100 13.46 31.18 18.81
N VAL A 101 12.41 31.79 18.23
CA VAL A 101 11.65 32.86 18.88
C VAL A 101 11.02 32.37 20.19
N GLY A 102 10.38 31.21 20.17
CA GLY A 102 9.83 30.57 21.37
C GLY A 102 10.87 30.37 22.46
N PHE A 103 12.05 29.86 22.10
CA PHE A 103 13.15 29.61 23.02
C PHE A 103 13.74 30.89 23.62
N VAL A 104 13.87 31.96 22.83
CA VAL A 104 14.30 33.28 23.33
C VAL A 104 13.31 33.85 24.34
N MET A 105 12.01 33.72 24.06
CA MET A 105 10.95 34.25 24.94
C MET A 105 10.79 33.45 26.23
N SER A 106 10.84 32.12 26.14
CA SER A 106 10.57 31.24 27.28
C SER A 106 11.81 30.90 28.11
N GLY A 107 12.99 30.89 27.49
CA GLY A 107 14.20 30.33 28.08
C GLY A 107 14.13 28.81 28.29
N TRP A 108 13.21 28.11 27.60
CA TRP A 108 12.98 26.67 27.76
C TRP A 108 12.87 25.96 26.42
N CYS A 109 13.44 24.76 26.31
CA CYS A 109 13.05 23.77 25.31
C CYS A 109 12.20 22.66 25.96
N PRO A 110 11.41 21.88 25.19
CA PRO A 110 10.46 20.90 25.74
C PRO A 110 11.08 19.93 26.78
N GLY A 111 12.24 19.36 26.47
CA GLY A 111 12.92 18.43 27.39
C GLY A 111 13.39 19.10 28.69
N THR A 112 14.00 20.29 28.60
CA THR A 112 14.43 21.05 29.79
C THR A 112 13.25 21.57 30.62
N ALA A 113 12.13 21.90 29.98
CA ALA A 113 10.92 22.32 30.66
C ALA A 113 10.28 21.18 31.47
N ALA A 114 10.33 19.94 30.96
CA ALA A 114 9.92 18.76 31.70
C ALA A 114 10.77 18.56 32.97
N VAL A 115 12.10 18.68 32.86
CA VAL A 115 13.00 18.62 34.02
C VAL A 115 12.71 19.77 34.99
N GLY A 116 12.59 21.00 34.50
CA GLY A 116 12.29 22.18 35.31
C GLY A 116 10.97 22.06 36.07
N THR A 117 9.93 21.54 35.39
CA THR A 117 8.61 21.27 35.98
C THR A 117 8.72 20.21 37.08
N ALA A 118 9.43 19.12 36.83
CA ALA A 118 9.67 18.06 37.81
C ALA A 118 10.47 18.58 39.03
N SER A 119 11.38 19.53 38.82
CA SER A 119 12.11 20.26 39.88
C SER A 119 11.28 21.37 40.56
N GLY A 120 9.98 21.50 40.24
CA GLY A 120 9.04 22.42 40.90
C GLY A 120 9.03 23.85 40.33
N LYS A 121 9.55 24.07 39.12
CA LYS A 121 9.59 25.39 38.49
C LYS A 121 8.33 25.70 37.70
N ILE A 122 7.64 26.77 38.12
CA ILE A 122 6.34 27.17 37.56
C ILE A 122 6.48 27.68 36.12
N ASP A 123 7.57 28.36 35.79
CA ASP A 123 7.84 28.83 34.42
C ASP A 123 8.00 27.67 33.43
N GLY A 124 8.61 26.56 33.86
CA GLY A 124 8.67 25.32 33.08
C GLY A 124 7.28 24.70 32.85
N LEU A 125 6.43 24.67 33.89
CA LEU A 125 5.07 24.13 33.79
C LEU A 125 4.20 24.95 32.83
N VAL A 126 4.28 26.28 32.92
CA VAL A 126 3.58 27.19 32.01
C VAL A 126 4.04 27.00 30.57
N PHE A 127 5.34 26.81 30.35
CA PHE A 127 5.87 26.51 29.02
C PHE A 127 5.34 25.20 28.44
N LEU A 128 5.28 24.12 29.23
CA LEU A 128 4.70 22.84 28.79
C LEU A 128 3.22 22.98 28.46
N GLY A 129 2.44 23.67 29.29
CA GLY A 129 1.04 23.98 29.00
C GLY A 129 0.89 24.75 27.69
N GLY A 130 1.74 25.76 27.46
CA GLY A 130 1.80 26.50 26.20
C GLY A 130 2.19 25.64 25.00
N THR A 131 3.07 24.64 25.20
CA THR A 131 3.47 23.70 24.15
C THR A 131 2.30 22.80 23.73
N VAL A 132 1.51 22.30 24.69
CA VAL A 132 0.31 21.48 24.41
C VAL A 132 -0.74 22.31 23.68
N LEU A 133 -1.03 23.53 24.15
CA LEU A 133 -1.96 24.43 23.46
C LEU A 133 -1.45 24.79 22.05
N GLY A 134 -0.16 25.03 21.91
CA GLY A 134 0.48 25.28 20.63
C GLY A 134 0.38 24.10 19.66
N SER A 135 0.53 22.86 20.14
CA SER A 135 0.37 21.67 19.29
C SER A 135 -1.08 21.46 18.84
N ILE A 136 -2.06 21.77 19.69
CA ILE A 136 -3.48 21.73 19.32
C ILE A 136 -3.78 22.79 18.26
N LEU A 137 -3.33 24.03 18.50
CA LEU A 137 -3.50 25.13 17.55
C LEU A 137 -2.82 24.82 16.21
N PHE A 138 -1.62 24.23 16.25
CA PHE A 138 -0.93 23.80 15.04
C PHE A 138 -1.72 22.73 14.28
N ASN A 139 -2.30 21.74 14.96
CA ASN A 139 -3.12 20.71 14.32
C ASN A 139 -4.33 21.30 13.59
N GLU A 140 -5.04 22.23 14.22
CA GLU A 140 -6.20 22.92 13.61
C GLU A 140 -5.80 23.83 12.43
N THR A 141 -4.62 24.45 12.50
CA THR A 141 -4.13 25.38 11.46
C THR A 141 -3.29 24.69 10.39
N PHE A 142 -2.93 23.41 10.57
CA PHE A 142 -2.11 22.65 9.65
C PHE A 142 -2.66 22.57 8.22
N PRO A 143 -3.98 22.41 7.98
CA PRO A 143 -4.53 22.42 6.62
C PRO A 143 -4.21 23.71 5.84
N TRP A 144 -4.07 24.85 6.52
CA TRP A 144 -3.69 26.12 5.90
C TRP A 144 -2.18 26.27 5.69
N LEU A 145 -1.38 25.45 6.39
CA LEU A 145 0.08 25.42 6.30
C LEU A 145 0.61 24.32 5.38
N GLY A 146 -0.27 23.60 4.67
CA GLY A 146 0.09 22.47 3.80
C GLY A 146 1.17 22.80 2.76
N TRP A 147 1.22 24.05 2.28
CA TRP A 147 2.24 24.53 1.35
C TRP A 147 3.68 24.41 1.89
N LEU A 148 3.89 24.42 3.22
CA LEU A 148 5.20 24.25 3.83
C LEU A 148 5.74 22.83 3.70
N LYS A 149 4.86 21.83 3.55
CA LYS A 149 5.24 20.41 3.39
C LYS A 149 5.87 20.17 2.02
N ASP A 150 5.34 20.83 0.99
CA ASP A 150 5.76 20.63 -0.39
C ASP A 150 6.93 21.55 -0.77
N TRP A 151 7.18 22.60 0.04
CA TRP A 151 8.27 23.52 -0.20
C TRP A 151 9.63 22.91 0.16
N GLY A 152 10.36 22.50 -0.87
CA GLY A 152 11.72 21.97 -0.73
C GLY A 152 11.75 20.56 -0.14
N TYR A 153 10.75 19.73 -0.49
CA TYR A 153 10.78 18.30 -0.19
C TYR A 153 11.94 17.62 -0.93
N GLN A 154 12.78 16.90 -0.20
CA GLN A 154 13.83 16.05 -0.75
C GLN A 154 13.72 14.66 -0.11
N GLU A 155 13.59 13.62 -0.93
CA GLU A 155 13.57 12.22 -0.48
C GLU A 155 14.94 11.80 0.09
N GLU A 156 16.03 12.33 -0.45
CA GLU A 156 17.37 12.00 0.01
C GLU A 156 17.82 12.84 1.21
N THR A 157 18.46 12.16 2.16
CA THR A 157 19.18 12.82 3.24
C THR A 157 20.46 13.43 2.69
N LEU A 158 20.65 14.71 3.00
CA LEU A 158 21.72 15.58 2.55
C LEU A 158 23.13 14.96 2.71
N TYR A 159 23.68 14.31 1.68
CA TYR A 159 25.15 14.24 1.50
C TYR A 159 25.60 15.53 0.80
N ALA A 160 25.33 16.65 1.48
CA ALA A 160 25.13 18.01 0.95
C ALA A 160 26.18 18.60 0.00
N PHE A 161 27.36 17.98 -0.14
CA PHE A 161 28.47 18.52 -0.93
C PHE A 161 29.31 17.44 -1.60
N GLY A 162 28.74 16.25 -1.87
CA GLY A 162 29.50 15.14 -2.48
C GLY A 162 30.63 14.60 -1.60
N MET A 163 30.58 14.87 -0.30
CA MET A 163 31.60 14.48 0.68
C MET A 163 31.27 13.12 1.28
N SER A 164 32.29 12.30 1.54
CA SER A 164 32.09 11.01 2.22
C SER A 164 31.56 11.21 3.65
N ARG A 165 30.82 10.22 4.17
CA ARG A 165 30.28 10.23 5.55
C ARG A 165 31.37 10.49 6.60
N THR A 166 32.55 9.88 6.41
CA THR A 166 33.70 10.04 7.30
C THR A 166 34.34 11.42 7.19
N ALA A 167 34.42 11.99 5.98
CA ALA A 167 34.92 13.34 5.79
C ALA A 167 33.96 14.39 6.36
N PHE A 168 32.64 14.19 6.23
CA PHE A 168 31.65 15.05 6.86
C PHE A 168 31.75 14.97 8.39
N GLY A 169 31.85 13.77 8.95
CA GLY A 169 32.04 13.56 10.39
C GLY A 169 33.32 14.24 10.91
N ALA A 170 34.42 14.17 10.16
CA ALA A 170 35.68 14.84 10.52
C ALA A 170 35.59 16.37 10.45
N LEU A 171 34.98 16.92 9.39
CA LEU A 171 34.74 18.35 9.26
C LEU A 171 33.84 18.87 10.38
N PHE A 172 32.75 18.16 10.67
CA PHE A 172 31.81 18.54 11.72
C PHE A 172 32.45 18.49 13.11
N ALA A 173 33.28 17.48 13.39
CA ALA A 173 34.05 17.41 14.63
C ALA A 173 35.01 18.60 14.78
N ALA A 174 35.68 19.02 13.69
CA ALA A 174 36.54 20.21 13.71
C ALA A 174 35.75 21.50 13.97
N ILE A 175 34.59 21.68 13.31
CA ILE A 175 33.68 22.81 13.55
C ILE A 175 33.24 22.86 15.00
N ALA A 176 32.88 21.71 15.55
CA ALA A 176 32.35 21.64 16.90
C ALA A 176 33.46 21.88 17.96
N VAL A 177 34.69 21.42 17.75
CA VAL A 177 35.84 21.83 18.57
C VAL A 177 36.06 23.33 18.48
N ALA A 178 36.02 23.92 17.28
CA ALA A 178 36.14 25.37 17.11
C ALA A 178 35.01 26.13 17.83
N ALA A 179 33.77 25.64 17.76
CA ALA A 179 32.62 26.20 18.47
C ALA A 179 32.81 26.15 19.99
N PHE A 180 33.43 25.09 20.52
CA PHE A 180 33.80 24.97 21.93
C PHE A 180 34.83 26.01 22.39
N TYR A 181 35.90 26.19 21.60
CA TYR A 181 36.89 27.23 21.88
C TYR A 181 36.30 28.64 21.76
N PHE A 182 35.42 28.84 20.78
CA PHE A 182 34.68 30.09 20.61
C PHE A 182 33.78 30.38 21.81
N ALA A 183 33.02 29.39 22.28
CA ALA A 183 32.14 29.50 23.46
C ALA A 183 32.92 29.97 24.70
N GLU A 184 34.03 29.31 25.01
CA GLU A 184 34.89 29.67 26.14
C GLU A 184 35.52 31.06 25.97
N TRP A 185 35.88 31.43 24.74
CA TRP A 185 36.44 32.75 24.47
C TRP A 185 35.41 33.85 24.69
N VAL A 186 34.16 33.64 24.27
CA VAL A 186 33.06 34.55 24.54
C VAL A 186 32.82 34.68 26.05
N GLU A 187 32.75 33.58 26.78
CA GLU A 187 32.57 33.60 28.24
C GLU A 187 33.74 34.30 28.97
N SER A 188 34.96 34.16 28.46
CA SER A 188 36.14 34.85 29.01
C SER A 188 36.05 36.38 28.93
N ARG A 189 35.26 36.92 27.99
CA ARG A 189 35.02 38.37 27.87
C ARG A 189 33.94 38.88 28.82
N SER A 190 33.05 38.01 29.29
CA SER A 190 31.97 38.35 30.22
C SER A 190 32.31 38.01 31.69
N GLY A 191 33.57 37.65 31.99
CA GLY A 191 34.04 37.34 33.35
C GLY A 191 33.95 35.86 33.77
N GLY A 192 33.78 34.93 32.82
CA GLY A 192 33.83 33.48 33.02
C GLY A 192 34.96 32.82 32.22
N GLY A 193 34.72 31.62 31.66
CA GLY A 193 35.65 30.95 30.73
C GLY A 193 36.86 30.28 31.37
N ASP A 194 36.68 29.67 32.56
CA ASP A 194 37.74 29.04 33.35
C ASP A 194 38.48 27.92 32.59
N TYR A 195 37.85 27.36 31.54
CA TYR A 195 38.36 26.20 30.83
C TYR A 195 39.17 26.52 29.59
N LEU A 196 39.15 27.77 29.08
CA LEU A 196 39.84 28.18 27.84
C LEU A 196 41.33 27.80 27.81
N ARG A 197 42.01 27.83 28.97
CA ARG A 197 43.43 27.46 29.12
C ARG A 197 43.64 26.16 29.90
N SER A 198 42.57 25.48 30.28
CA SER A 198 42.64 24.26 31.08
C SER A 198 43.22 23.08 30.28
N PRO A 199 43.93 22.14 30.94
CA PRO A 199 44.35 20.89 30.31
C PRO A 199 43.15 20.02 29.89
N MET A 200 42.00 20.17 30.56
CA MET A 200 40.77 19.45 30.24
C MET A 200 40.25 19.81 28.84
N LEU A 201 40.15 21.10 28.50
CA LEU A 201 39.65 21.53 27.19
C LEU A 201 40.57 21.07 26.06
N LYS A 202 41.89 21.17 26.27
CA LYS A 202 42.89 20.66 25.33
C LYS A 202 42.79 19.14 25.14
N GLY A 203 42.60 18.41 26.24
CA GLY A 203 42.41 16.95 26.22
C GLY A 203 41.13 16.53 25.49
N LEU A 204 40.01 17.21 25.76
CA LEU A 204 38.73 16.94 25.11
C LEU A 204 38.79 17.25 23.61
N GLY A 205 39.31 18.43 23.23
CA GLY A 205 39.48 18.81 21.84
C GLY A 205 40.40 17.86 21.06
N LEU A 206 41.53 17.48 21.66
CA LEU A 206 42.45 16.50 21.07
C LEU A 206 41.78 15.13 20.93
N THR A 207 41.05 14.66 21.94
CA THR A 207 40.35 13.37 21.90
C THR A 207 39.29 13.34 20.79
N MET A 208 38.50 14.42 20.64
CA MET A 208 37.50 14.51 19.58
C MET A 208 38.13 14.52 18.19
N ILE A 209 39.24 15.25 18.01
CA ILE A 209 39.98 15.26 16.74
C ILE A 209 40.59 13.89 16.45
N VAL A 210 41.20 13.24 17.44
CA VAL A 210 41.80 11.90 17.29
C VAL A 210 40.73 10.87 16.95
N LEU A 211 39.57 10.90 17.62
CA LEU A 211 38.46 9.99 17.30
C LEU A 211 37.92 10.26 15.90
N ALA A 212 37.72 11.51 15.51
CA ALA A 212 37.24 11.89 14.19
C ALA A 212 38.23 11.52 13.06
N LEU A 213 39.54 11.72 13.28
CA LEU A 213 40.58 11.26 12.35
C LEU A 213 40.70 9.73 12.36
N GLY A 214 40.48 9.08 13.49
CA GLY A 214 40.42 7.63 13.61
C GLY A 214 39.34 7.03 12.72
N MET A 215 38.22 7.73 12.48
CA MET A 215 37.19 7.30 11.53
C MET A 215 37.66 7.27 10.07
N LEU A 216 38.66 8.08 9.71
CA LEU A 216 39.26 8.05 8.38
C LEU A 216 40.13 6.81 8.18
N VAL A 217 40.58 6.19 9.28
CA VAL A 217 41.47 5.01 9.30
C VAL A 217 40.69 3.72 9.56
N LEU A 218 39.50 3.80 10.17
CA LEU A 218 38.59 2.67 10.18
C LEU A 218 38.39 2.22 8.73
N PRO A 219 38.47 0.91 8.44
CA PRO A 219 38.07 0.42 7.12
C PRO A 219 36.67 0.98 6.91
N ALA A 220 36.53 1.87 5.92
CA ALA A 220 35.21 2.33 5.50
C ALA A 220 34.44 1.04 5.37
N SER A 221 33.45 0.81 6.26
CA SER A 221 32.65 -0.41 6.29
C SER A 221 32.41 -0.71 4.84
N THR A 222 33.07 -1.76 4.34
CA THR A 222 33.24 -1.94 2.90
C THR A 222 31.88 -1.64 2.34
N ALA A 223 31.76 -0.53 1.60
CA ALA A 223 30.62 -0.35 0.75
C ALA A 223 30.55 -1.69 0.03
N SER A 224 29.44 -2.40 0.28
CA SER A 224 29.18 -3.75 -0.22
C SER A 224 29.87 -3.93 -1.57
N PRO A 225 30.57 -5.04 -1.84
CA PRO A 225 31.66 -5.18 -2.83
C PRO A 225 31.34 -4.58 -4.22
N ALA A 226 31.43 -3.25 -4.35
CA ALA A 226 30.87 -2.55 -5.51
C ALA A 226 31.94 -2.26 -6.56
N LEU A 227 33.21 -2.03 -6.18
CA LEU A 227 34.25 -1.66 -7.14
C LEU A 227 34.80 -2.84 -7.96
N SER A 228 34.76 -4.07 -7.45
CA SER A 228 34.99 -5.28 -8.26
C SER A 228 33.76 -5.70 -9.07
N GLY A 229 32.58 -5.23 -8.66
CA GLY A 229 31.31 -5.47 -9.34
C GLY A 229 31.07 -4.53 -10.52
N LEU A 230 31.62 -3.30 -10.53
CA LEU A 230 31.33 -2.31 -11.59
C LEU A 230 31.69 -2.79 -13.01
N ALA A 231 32.84 -3.46 -13.20
CA ALA A 231 33.20 -4.00 -14.52
C ALA A 231 32.27 -5.16 -14.93
N ALA A 232 31.96 -6.06 -13.99
CA ALA A 232 31.03 -7.16 -14.22
C ALA A 232 29.58 -6.68 -14.45
N GLU A 233 29.17 -5.60 -13.77
CA GLU A 233 27.86 -4.98 -13.91
C GLU A 233 27.79 -4.19 -15.22
N GLU A 234 28.86 -3.51 -15.65
CA GLU A 234 28.95 -2.90 -16.98
C GLU A 234 28.84 -3.96 -18.10
N ASP A 235 29.48 -5.11 -17.94
CA ASP A 235 29.39 -6.21 -18.91
C ASP A 235 27.98 -6.84 -18.90
N LEU A 236 27.35 -7.01 -17.74
CA LEU A 236 25.96 -7.44 -17.61
C LEU A 236 25.00 -6.46 -18.28
N LEU A 237 25.17 -5.15 -18.07
CA LEU A 237 24.36 -4.11 -18.70
C LEU A 237 24.51 -4.11 -20.23
N ARG A 238 25.71 -4.35 -20.77
CA ARG A 238 25.91 -4.51 -22.22
C ARG A 238 25.21 -5.75 -22.78
N LEU A 239 25.21 -6.86 -22.03
CA LEU A 239 24.49 -8.08 -22.43
C LEU A 239 22.98 -7.84 -22.47
N ILE A 240 22.43 -7.14 -21.47
CA ILE A 240 21.01 -6.75 -21.41
C ILE A 240 20.65 -5.80 -22.57
N GLU A 241 21.46 -4.77 -22.81
CA GLU A 241 21.22 -3.82 -23.90
C GLU A 241 21.26 -4.50 -25.28
N ALA A 242 22.13 -5.49 -25.46
CA ALA A 242 22.22 -6.28 -26.68
C ALA A 242 21.14 -7.37 -26.80
N GLY A 243 20.35 -7.63 -25.74
CA GLY A 243 19.36 -8.71 -25.69
C GLY A 243 19.96 -10.12 -25.73
N HIS A 244 21.27 -10.25 -25.47
CA HIS A 244 22.00 -11.52 -25.51
C HIS A 244 21.77 -12.40 -24.28
N ASP A 245 20.96 -11.94 -23.36
CA ASP A 245 20.53 -12.60 -22.13
C ASP A 245 19.20 -13.37 -22.26
N HIS A 246 18.57 -13.29 -23.44
CA HIS A 246 17.30 -13.93 -23.72
C HIS A 246 17.46 -15.11 -24.68
N ILE A 247 16.53 -16.06 -24.61
CA ILE A 247 16.28 -17.07 -25.64
C ILE A 247 14.87 -16.88 -26.18
N ASP A 248 14.74 -16.89 -27.50
CA ASP A 248 13.44 -16.79 -28.19
C ASP A 248 12.62 -18.09 -27.99
N PRO A 249 11.29 -18.02 -27.80
CA PRO A 249 10.47 -19.21 -27.61
C PRO A 249 10.53 -20.23 -28.75
N ALA A 250 10.63 -19.78 -30.00
CA ALA A 250 10.75 -20.67 -31.15
C ALA A 250 12.12 -21.36 -31.17
N GLU A 251 13.19 -20.64 -30.81
CA GLU A 251 14.53 -21.21 -30.67
C GLU A 251 14.58 -22.26 -29.55
N LEU A 252 13.98 -21.96 -28.38
CA LEU A 252 13.88 -22.91 -27.28
C LEU A 252 13.13 -24.18 -27.70
N ALA A 253 12.00 -24.03 -28.40
CA ALA A 253 11.20 -25.15 -28.89
C ALA A 253 11.98 -26.03 -29.89
N ASP A 254 12.66 -25.41 -30.85
CA ASP A 254 13.48 -26.13 -31.85
C ASP A 254 14.65 -26.88 -31.17
N ARG A 255 15.31 -26.27 -30.18
CA ARG A 255 16.40 -26.92 -29.41
C ARG A 255 15.92 -28.09 -28.55
N LEU A 256 14.77 -27.98 -27.91
CA LEU A 256 14.17 -29.08 -27.13
C LEU A 256 13.76 -30.26 -28.01
N MET A 257 13.31 -29.99 -29.24
CA MET A 257 12.99 -31.05 -30.22
C MET A 257 14.24 -31.75 -30.80
N ALA A 258 15.42 -31.12 -30.73
CA ALA A 258 16.69 -31.64 -31.23
C ALA A 258 17.53 -32.39 -30.15
N ASP A 259 16.85 -33.09 -29.22
CA ASP A 259 17.38 -33.84 -28.07
C ASP A 259 17.94 -33.03 -26.88
N GLY A 260 18.09 -31.71 -26.98
CA GLY A 260 18.26 -30.79 -25.83
C GLY A 260 19.39 -31.12 -24.83
N GLU A 261 20.37 -31.94 -25.19
CA GLU A 261 21.36 -32.48 -24.24
C GLU A 261 22.26 -31.40 -23.62
N ASP A 262 22.42 -30.26 -24.29
CA ASP A 262 23.21 -29.10 -23.88
C ASP A 262 22.41 -28.06 -23.09
N LEU A 263 21.11 -28.29 -22.84
CA LEU A 263 20.19 -27.33 -22.23
C LEU A 263 19.64 -27.84 -20.88
N VAL A 264 19.38 -26.91 -19.97
CA VAL A 264 18.58 -27.13 -18.75
C VAL A 264 17.53 -26.05 -18.68
N VAL A 265 16.26 -26.43 -18.83
CA VAL A 265 15.14 -25.50 -18.69
C VAL A 265 14.64 -25.55 -17.25
N VAL A 266 14.52 -24.39 -16.62
CA VAL A 266 14.21 -24.27 -15.19
C VAL A 266 12.97 -23.42 -15.01
N ASP A 267 11.95 -24.04 -14.44
CA ASP A 267 10.73 -23.36 -14.01
C ASP A 267 10.91 -22.87 -12.57
N ILE A 268 10.94 -21.54 -12.40
CA ILE A 268 11.14 -20.92 -11.09
C ILE A 268 9.82 -20.65 -10.33
N ARG A 269 8.68 -21.08 -10.88
CA ARG A 269 7.36 -20.94 -10.23
C ARG A 269 7.20 -21.94 -9.08
N PRO A 270 6.23 -21.73 -8.18
CA PRO A 270 5.86 -22.72 -7.17
C PRO A 270 5.52 -24.08 -7.80
N ALA A 271 5.81 -25.17 -7.07
CA ALA A 271 5.57 -26.53 -7.55
C ALA A 271 4.13 -26.77 -8.03
N ALA A 272 3.14 -26.13 -7.41
CA ALA A 272 1.74 -26.24 -7.83
C ALA A 272 1.48 -25.70 -9.26
N GLU A 273 2.16 -24.63 -9.66
CA GLU A 273 2.05 -24.08 -11.02
C GLU A 273 2.79 -24.91 -12.05
N TYR A 274 3.94 -25.47 -11.66
CA TYR A 274 4.70 -26.41 -12.46
C TYR A 274 3.88 -27.69 -12.74
N GLU A 275 3.27 -28.28 -11.72
CA GLU A 275 2.41 -29.47 -11.87
C GLU A 275 1.17 -29.20 -12.74
N ALA A 276 0.63 -27.97 -12.73
CA ALA A 276 -0.50 -27.61 -13.57
C ALA A 276 -0.15 -27.58 -15.07
N PHE A 277 0.97 -26.95 -15.42
CA PHE A 277 1.51 -26.94 -16.78
C PHE A 277 2.94 -26.41 -16.77
N HIS A 278 3.87 -27.11 -17.41
CA HIS A 278 5.26 -26.68 -17.57
C HIS A 278 5.78 -27.06 -18.96
N ILE A 279 6.85 -26.41 -19.41
CA ILE A 279 7.54 -26.78 -20.65
C ILE A 279 8.12 -28.19 -20.48
N ARG A 280 7.84 -29.09 -21.43
CA ARG A 280 8.31 -30.48 -21.42
C ARG A 280 9.84 -30.54 -21.21
N GLY A 281 10.27 -31.29 -20.20
CA GLY A 281 11.69 -31.45 -19.85
C GLY A 281 12.26 -30.37 -18.92
N ALA A 282 11.46 -29.40 -18.49
CA ALA A 282 11.86 -28.44 -17.48
C ALA A 282 12.00 -29.09 -16.09
N ILE A 283 12.85 -28.53 -15.24
CA ILE A 283 12.93 -28.87 -13.81
C ILE A 283 12.30 -27.76 -12.98
N ASN A 284 11.58 -28.10 -11.91
CA ASN A 284 11.06 -27.10 -10.98
C ASN A 284 12.10 -26.74 -9.93
N LEU A 285 12.53 -25.48 -9.90
CA LEU A 285 13.40 -24.92 -8.87
C LEU A 285 12.87 -23.54 -8.45
N PRO A 286 12.01 -23.46 -7.42
CA PRO A 286 11.56 -22.19 -6.89
C PRO A 286 12.73 -21.28 -6.50
N LEU A 287 12.53 -19.97 -6.53
CA LEU A 287 13.59 -18.96 -6.31
C LEU A 287 14.47 -19.23 -5.06
N ALA A 288 13.88 -19.74 -3.98
CA ALA A 288 14.61 -20.04 -2.74
C ALA A 288 15.64 -21.18 -2.89
N ASP A 289 15.39 -22.11 -3.80
CA ASP A 289 16.19 -23.33 -4.01
C ASP A 289 17.11 -23.23 -5.23
N LEU A 290 16.96 -22.16 -6.02
CA LEU A 290 17.60 -21.99 -7.32
C LEU A 290 19.14 -22.10 -7.26
N VAL A 291 19.78 -21.45 -6.29
CA VAL A 291 21.25 -21.47 -6.14
C VAL A 291 21.76 -22.87 -5.79
N THR A 292 21.06 -23.58 -4.89
CA THR A 292 21.43 -24.93 -4.47
C THR A 292 21.19 -25.95 -5.58
N GLY A 293 20.06 -25.81 -6.30
CA GLY A 293 19.67 -26.70 -7.40
C GLY A 293 20.54 -26.57 -8.66
N LEU A 294 21.02 -25.35 -8.96
CA LEU A 294 21.84 -25.10 -10.16
C LEU A 294 23.35 -25.25 -9.95
N ALA A 295 23.81 -25.47 -8.71
CA ALA A 295 25.23 -25.60 -8.39
C ALA A 295 25.95 -26.68 -9.22
N ALA A 296 25.26 -27.77 -9.55
CA ALA A 296 25.81 -28.86 -10.37
C ALA A 296 25.84 -28.56 -11.88
N HIS A 297 25.20 -27.48 -12.33
CA HIS A 297 25.01 -27.15 -13.75
C HIS A 297 25.71 -25.85 -14.16
N ASN A 298 26.35 -25.18 -13.20
CA ASN A 298 27.11 -23.97 -13.41
C ASN A 298 28.22 -24.18 -14.46
N ASN A 299 28.21 -23.37 -15.53
CA ASN A 299 29.15 -23.40 -16.65
C ASN A 299 29.29 -24.75 -17.39
N GLN A 300 28.30 -25.64 -17.32
CA GLN A 300 28.31 -26.94 -18.03
C GLN A 300 27.28 -27.04 -19.17
N LYS A 301 26.07 -26.53 -18.94
CA LYS A 301 24.94 -26.57 -19.91
C LYS A 301 24.28 -25.21 -19.98
N THR A 302 23.65 -24.84 -21.08
CA THR A 302 22.90 -23.58 -21.17
C THR A 302 21.67 -23.66 -20.28
N ILE A 303 21.54 -22.76 -19.30
CA ILE A 303 20.43 -22.73 -18.35
C ILE A 303 19.41 -21.71 -18.84
N VAL A 304 18.15 -22.11 -18.99
CA VAL A 304 17.05 -21.23 -19.40
C VAL A 304 16.05 -21.12 -18.27
N LEU A 305 15.98 -19.95 -17.64
CA LEU A 305 15.01 -19.65 -16.60
C LEU A 305 13.72 -19.14 -17.23
N TYR A 306 12.60 -19.64 -16.75
CA TYR A 306 11.31 -19.07 -17.09
C TYR A 306 10.34 -19.11 -15.90
N SER A 307 9.41 -18.17 -15.96
CA SER A 307 8.22 -18.07 -15.10
C SER A 307 7.05 -17.70 -16.01
N THR A 308 5.90 -17.34 -15.45
CA THR A 308 4.73 -16.93 -16.25
C THR A 308 5.07 -15.74 -17.17
N GLY A 309 5.84 -14.78 -16.65
CA GLY A 309 6.46 -13.70 -17.42
C GLY A 309 7.95 -13.52 -17.11
N MET A 310 8.54 -12.41 -17.55
CA MET A 310 10.00 -12.19 -17.50
C MET A 310 10.54 -11.60 -16.20
N THR A 311 9.69 -11.01 -15.33
CA THR A 311 10.16 -10.24 -14.17
C THR A 311 11.00 -11.05 -13.19
N HIS A 312 10.50 -12.20 -12.73
CA HIS A 312 11.23 -13.06 -11.79
C HIS A 312 12.44 -13.76 -12.44
N PRO A 313 12.36 -14.29 -13.68
CA PRO A 313 13.52 -14.83 -14.39
C PRO A 313 14.63 -13.82 -14.60
N ALA A 314 14.30 -12.56 -14.94
CA ALA A 314 15.28 -11.48 -15.09
C ALA A 314 16.02 -11.23 -13.77
N GLN A 315 15.28 -11.04 -12.68
CA GLN A 315 15.85 -10.83 -11.34
C GLN A 315 16.70 -12.03 -10.89
N ALA A 316 16.24 -13.25 -11.15
CA ALA A 316 16.95 -14.47 -10.81
C ALA A 316 18.25 -14.64 -11.60
N ARG A 317 18.22 -14.37 -12.91
CA ARG A 317 19.40 -14.40 -13.78
C ARG A 317 20.41 -13.36 -13.35
N ASP A 318 19.99 -12.13 -13.06
CA ASP A 318 20.89 -11.06 -12.59
C ASP A 318 21.52 -11.42 -11.23
N ALA A 319 20.75 -12.04 -10.33
CA ALA A 319 21.26 -12.53 -9.07
C ALA A 319 22.30 -13.66 -9.26
N LEU A 320 22.04 -14.60 -10.18
CA LEU A 320 22.98 -15.69 -10.52
C LEU A 320 24.23 -15.18 -11.24
N ALA A 321 24.11 -14.18 -12.11
CA ALA A 321 25.25 -13.54 -12.77
C ALA A 321 26.22 -12.93 -11.73
N ARG A 322 25.70 -12.27 -10.70
CA ARG A 322 26.50 -11.75 -9.57
C ARG A 322 27.14 -12.85 -8.72
N LEU A 323 26.64 -14.08 -8.80
CA LEU A 323 27.22 -15.28 -8.20
C LEU A 323 28.20 -16.02 -9.13
N GLY A 324 28.46 -15.50 -10.33
CA GLY A 324 29.43 -16.04 -11.29
C GLY A 324 28.87 -17.07 -12.27
N TYR A 325 27.55 -17.12 -12.46
CA TYR A 325 26.94 -17.94 -13.51
C TYR A 325 26.91 -17.15 -14.83
N GLU A 326 27.62 -17.63 -15.85
CA GLU A 326 27.72 -16.95 -17.17
C GLU A 326 26.83 -17.58 -18.24
N ASN A 327 26.27 -18.76 -17.95
CA ASN A 327 25.50 -19.60 -18.87
C ASN A 327 23.98 -19.58 -18.62
N VAL A 328 23.46 -18.51 -18.01
CA VAL A 328 22.04 -18.39 -17.61
C VAL A 328 21.33 -17.36 -18.48
N TYR A 329 20.28 -17.81 -19.14
CA TYR A 329 19.44 -17.03 -20.04
C TYR A 329 18.00 -17.05 -19.51
N MET A 330 17.19 -16.08 -19.92
CA MET A 330 15.76 -16.09 -19.64
C MET A 330 14.93 -16.31 -20.90
N LEU A 331 13.80 -16.97 -20.76
CA LEU A 331 12.86 -17.15 -21.86
C LEU A 331 12.12 -15.84 -22.15
N THR A 332 12.22 -15.37 -23.39
CA THR A 332 11.53 -14.15 -23.83
C THR A 332 10.03 -14.31 -23.65
N ASP A 333 9.39 -13.30 -23.05
CA ASP A 333 7.97 -13.28 -22.69
C ASP A 333 7.50 -14.42 -21.76
N GLY A 334 8.45 -15.17 -21.17
CA GLY A 334 8.18 -16.25 -20.22
C GLY A 334 7.36 -17.40 -20.81
N LEU A 335 6.62 -18.08 -19.95
CA LEU A 335 5.74 -19.17 -20.34
C LEU A 335 4.58 -18.68 -21.21
N ASP A 336 4.06 -17.48 -20.95
CA ASP A 336 2.96 -16.90 -21.72
C ASP A 336 3.38 -16.67 -23.18
N GLY A 337 4.56 -16.09 -23.41
CA GLY A 337 5.13 -15.94 -24.75
C GLY A 337 5.39 -17.28 -25.44
N PHE A 338 5.86 -18.27 -24.71
CA PHE A 338 6.03 -19.63 -25.24
C PHE A 338 4.70 -20.27 -25.64
N VAL A 339 3.66 -20.13 -24.82
CA VAL A 339 2.32 -20.62 -25.15
C VAL A 339 1.81 -19.88 -26.39
N GLU A 340 1.91 -18.55 -26.43
CA GLU A 340 1.42 -17.74 -27.53
C GLU A 340 2.12 -18.06 -28.85
N GLN A 341 3.46 -18.12 -28.84
CA GLN A 341 4.27 -18.28 -30.04
C GLN A 341 4.36 -19.72 -30.50
N CYS A 342 4.45 -20.69 -29.57
CA CYS A 342 4.72 -22.08 -29.90
C CYS A 342 3.49 -23.00 -29.78
N LEU A 343 2.52 -22.69 -28.91
CA LEU A 343 1.42 -23.60 -28.57
C LEU A 343 0.04 -23.12 -29.04
N THR A 344 -0.18 -21.82 -29.27
CA THR A 344 -1.46 -21.29 -29.74
C THR A 344 -1.76 -21.78 -31.16
N PRO A 345 -2.92 -22.43 -31.41
CA PRO A 345 -3.34 -22.87 -32.73
C PRO A 345 -3.34 -21.73 -33.74
N VAL A 346 -2.92 -22.03 -34.98
CA VAL A 346 -2.94 -21.07 -36.09
C VAL A 346 -4.34 -20.46 -36.30
N SER A 347 -5.40 -21.20 -36.00
CA SER A 347 -6.80 -20.76 -36.10
C SER A 347 -7.23 -19.73 -35.05
N LEU A 348 -6.51 -19.61 -33.94
CA LEU A 348 -6.84 -18.69 -32.83
C LEU A 348 -5.97 -17.42 -32.85
N ARG A 349 -5.14 -17.24 -33.88
CA ARG A 349 -4.30 -16.04 -34.03
C ARG A 349 -5.05 -14.95 -34.79
N ASN A 350 -4.85 -13.72 -34.34
CA ASN A 350 -5.45 -12.53 -34.96
C ASN A 350 -4.85 -12.22 -36.34
N GLU A 351 -3.60 -12.64 -36.59
CA GLU A 351 -2.90 -12.44 -37.86
C GLU A 351 -2.56 -13.79 -38.53
N PRO A 352 -2.81 -13.93 -39.85
CA PRO A 352 -2.52 -15.17 -40.56
C PRO A 352 -1.02 -15.38 -40.73
N LEU A 353 -0.53 -16.54 -40.27
CA LEU A 353 0.87 -16.95 -40.42
C LEU A 353 1.17 -17.41 -41.85
N GLN A 354 2.42 -17.21 -42.28
CA GLN A 354 2.94 -17.81 -43.50
C GLN A 354 2.90 -19.36 -43.39
N PRO A 355 2.71 -20.09 -44.50
CA PRO A 355 2.53 -21.55 -44.48
C PRO A 355 3.65 -22.32 -43.77
N GLU A 356 4.90 -21.85 -43.90
CA GLU A 356 6.08 -22.44 -43.27
C GLU A 356 6.07 -22.25 -41.74
N ALA A 357 5.72 -21.06 -41.25
CA ALA A 357 5.57 -20.78 -39.81
C ALA A 357 4.38 -21.53 -39.21
N ALA A 358 3.27 -21.66 -39.96
CA ALA A 358 2.12 -22.44 -39.55
C ALA A 358 2.46 -23.94 -39.38
N ALA A 359 3.28 -24.50 -40.29
CA ALA A 359 3.76 -25.87 -40.20
C ALA A 359 4.66 -26.07 -38.96
N LYS A 360 5.55 -25.12 -38.64
CA LYS A 360 6.37 -25.16 -37.42
C LYS A 360 5.51 -25.16 -36.15
N VAL A 361 4.53 -24.29 -36.03
CA VAL A 361 3.61 -24.25 -34.88
C VAL A 361 2.86 -25.58 -34.72
N GLN A 362 2.45 -26.22 -35.82
CA GLN A 362 1.83 -27.55 -35.75
C GLN A 362 2.79 -28.63 -35.23
N GLN A 363 4.07 -28.58 -35.63
CA GLN A 363 5.10 -29.50 -35.15
C GLN A 363 5.39 -29.31 -33.65
N TRP A 364 5.59 -28.07 -33.20
CA TRP A 364 5.77 -27.75 -31.78
C TRP A 364 4.57 -28.23 -30.96
N ARG A 365 3.35 -27.90 -31.38
CA ARG A 365 2.14 -28.35 -30.70
C ARG A 365 2.06 -29.87 -30.60
N ALA A 366 2.36 -30.60 -31.67
CA ALA A 366 2.35 -32.06 -31.62
C ALA A 366 3.37 -32.63 -30.61
N TYR A 367 4.56 -32.02 -30.54
CA TYR A 367 5.61 -32.42 -29.60
C TYR A 367 5.27 -32.12 -28.13
N PHE A 368 4.63 -30.98 -27.86
CA PHE A 368 4.28 -30.54 -26.50
C PHE A 368 2.87 -30.98 -26.02
N ALA A 369 1.99 -31.50 -26.90
CA ALA A 369 0.61 -31.87 -26.57
C ALA A 369 0.41 -33.27 -25.94
N GLU A 370 1.47 -34.06 -25.73
CA GLU A 370 1.35 -35.38 -25.09
C GLU A 370 1.15 -35.34 -23.56
N PHE A 371 0.98 -34.15 -22.95
CA PHE A 371 0.66 -34.04 -21.52
C PHE A 371 -0.84 -33.84 -21.26
N ASP A 372 -1.43 -34.95 -20.83
CA ASP A 372 -2.66 -35.20 -20.07
C ASP A 372 -3.97 -34.51 -20.49
N SER A 373 -4.76 -35.28 -21.24
CA SER A 373 -6.19 -35.11 -21.44
C SER A 373 -6.98 -35.27 -20.13
N GLY A 374 -6.92 -34.26 -19.28
CA GLY A 374 -7.85 -34.06 -18.16
C GLY A 374 -9.08 -33.26 -18.58
N THR A 375 -9.85 -33.75 -19.55
CA THR A 375 -11.16 -33.18 -19.90
C THR A 375 -12.09 -33.26 -18.69
N ARG A 376 -12.22 -32.17 -17.93
CA ARG A 376 -13.41 -31.96 -17.09
C ARG A 376 -14.57 -31.68 -18.03
N SER A 377 -15.33 -32.74 -18.31
CA SER A 377 -16.68 -32.58 -18.86
C SER A 377 -17.46 -31.67 -17.92
N ALA A 378 -18.01 -30.60 -18.47
CA ALA A 378 -19.04 -29.80 -17.82
C ALA A 378 -20.25 -30.71 -17.57
N ASP A 379 -20.27 -31.36 -16.42
CA ASP A 379 -21.44 -32.07 -15.94
C ASP A 379 -22.35 -31.01 -15.32
N SER A 380 -23.31 -30.57 -16.12
CA SER A 380 -24.42 -29.73 -15.71
C SER A 380 -25.23 -30.47 -14.63
N SER A 381 -24.88 -30.27 -13.37
CA SER A 381 -25.70 -30.71 -12.23
C SER A 381 -26.22 -29.47 -11.49
N GLN A 382 -27.50 -29.18 -11.72
CA GLN A 382 -28.42 -28.36 -10.92
C GLN A 382 -27.80 -27.21 -10.10
N ALA A 383 -27.77 -26.02 -10.67
CA ALA A 383 -27.49 -24.77 -9.95
C ALA A 383 -28.48 -24.59 -8.79
N SER A 384 -28.00 -24.85 -7.58
CA SER A 384 -28.65 -24.37 -6.37
C SER A 384 -28.45 -22.85 -6.32
N HIS A 385 -29.54 -22.08 -6.32
CA HIS A 385 -29.46 -20.62 -6.23
C HIS A 385 -28.80 -20.22 -4.91
N LEU A 386 -27.63 -19.57 -4.99
CA LEU A 386 -26.96 -18.98 -3.84
C LEU A 386 -27.86 -17.88 -3.23
N PRO A 387 -28.15 -17.90 -1.91
CA PRO A 387 -28.91 -16.83 -1.29
C PRO A 387 -28.12 -15.51 -1.35
N PRO A 388 -28.78 -14.33 -1.40
CA PRO A 388 -28.10 -13.03 -1.45
C PRO A 388 -27.12 -12.78 -0.30
N MET A 389 -27.42 -13.38 0.86
CA MET A 389 -26.55 -13.35 2.03
C MET A 389 -26.30 -14.78 2.47
N VAL A 390 -25.05 -15.09 2.79
CA VAL A 390 -24.61 -16.41 3.26
C VAL A 390 -24.22 -16.35 4.72
N SER A 391 -24.56 -17.40 5.46
CA SER A 391 -24.17 -17.52 6.86
C SER A 391 -22.68 -17.82 7.00
N ARG A 392 -22.09 -17.47 8.15
CA ARG A 392 -20.70 -17.83 8.45
C ARG A 392 -20.48 -19.36 8.46
N ASP A 393 -21.47 -20.13 8.90
CA ASP A 393 -21.41 -21.60 8.88
C ASP A 393 -21.29 -22.16 7.47
N TRP A 394 -22.07 -21.61 6.53
CA TRP A 394 -21.98 -22.00 5.13
C TRP A 394 -20.60 -21.66 4.57
N LEU A 395 -20.11 -20.43 4.79
CA LEU A 395 -18.79 -20.03 4.27
C LEU A 395 -17.67 -20.89 4.86
N GLN A 396 -17.72 -21.22 6.15
CA GLN A 396 -16.73 -22.10 6.78
C GLN A 396 -16.71 -23.50 6.16
N GLN A 397 -17.87 -24.04 5.79
CA GLN A 397 -17.96 -25.35 5.13
C GLN A 397 -17.42 -25.33 3.70
N GLN A 398 -17.40 -24.17 3.05
CA GLN A 398 -16.92 -23.99 1.66
C GLN A 398 -15.46 -23.54 1.57
N LEU A 399 -14.78 -23.27 2.70
CA LEU A 399 -13.38 -22.86 2.68
C LEU A 399 -12.51 -23.91 1.98
N GLY A 400 -11.72 -23.45 1.01
CA GLY A 400 -10.84 -24.31 0.19
C GLY A 400 -11.52 -24.95 -1.02
N ALA A 401 -12.81 -24.70 -1.27
CA ALA A 401 -13.44 -25.08 -2.53
C ALA A 401 -12.78 -24.37 -3.72
N ALA A 402 -12.52 -25.11 -4.80
CA ALA A 402 -11.73 -24.61 -5.94
C ALA A 402 -12.43 -23.46 -6.69
N ASP A 403 -13.75 -23.45 -6.68
CA ASP A 403 -14.65 -22.48 -7.29
C ASP A 403 -15.10 -21.37 -6.33
N LEU A 404 -14.64 -21.36 -5.06
CA LEU A 404 -14.95 -20.28 -4.13
C LEU A 404 -13.93 -19.14 -4.26
N ARG A 405 -14.43 -17.90 -4.33
CA ARG A 405 -13.63 -16.68 -4.22
C ARG A 405 -14.23 -15.79 -3.14
N ILE A 406 -13.38 -15.32 -2.23
CA ILE A 406 -13.80 -14.44 -1.14
C ILE A 406 -13.21 -13.06 -1.40
N ILE A 407 -14.05 -12.03 -1.49
CA ILE A 407 -13.63 -10.65 -1.71
C ILE A 407 -13.85 -9.85 -0.43
N ASP A 408 -12.79 -9.37 0.19
CA ASP A 408 -12.84 -8.52 1.37
C ASP A 408 -12.75 -7.04 0.98
N VAL A 409 -13.75 -6.24 1.37
CA VAL A 409 -13.81 -4.80 1.03
C VAL A 409 -13.34 -3.89 2.16
N ARG A 410 -12.83 -4.46 3.26
CA ARG A 410 -12.31 -3.67 4.38
C ARG A 410 -11.06 -2.90 3.99
N GLU A 411 -10.77 -1.87 4.78
CA GLU A 411 -9.55 -1.07 4.63
C GLU A 411 -8.29 -1.95 4.72
N GLN A 412 -7.29 -1.63 3.89
CA GLN A 412 -6.06 -2.43 3.76
C GLN A 412 -5.40 -2.78 5.10
N PRO A 413 -5.25 -1.85 6.08
CA PRO A 413 -4.64 -2.19 7.36
C PRO A 413 -5.43 -3.25 8.14
N LYS A 414 -6.77 -3.20 8.11
CA LYS A 414 -7.63 -4.18 8.80
C LYS A 414 -7.50 -5.55 8.15
N TYR A 415 -7.55 -5.60 6.82
CA TYR A 415 -7.38 -6.83 6.04
C TYR A 415 -5.98 -7.44 6.24
N SER A 416 -4.91 -6.66 6.11
CA SER A 416 -3.53 -7.15 6.26
C SER A 416 -3.20 -7.64 7.68
N THR A 417 -3.88 -7.12 8.70
CA THR A 417 -3.75 -7.61 10.08
C THR A 417 -4.39 -8.97 10.25
N SER A 418 -5.61 -9.15 9.72
CA SER A 418 -6.35 -10.40 9.80
C SER A 418 -7.51 -10.43 8.81
N HIS A 419 -7.66 -11.53 8.08
CA HIS A 419 -8.71 -11.74 7.07
C HIS A 419 -9.15 -13.21 7.01
N ILE A 420 -10.23 -13.49 6.26
CA ILE A 420 -10.71 -14.87 6.08
C ILE A 420 -9.70 -15.60 5.17
N PRO A 421 -9.25 -16.82 5.51
CA PRO A 421 -8.28 -17.56 4.69
C PRO A 421 -8.72 -17.66 3.23
N GLY A 422 -7.83 -17.36 2.29
CA GLY A 422 -8.15 -17.38 0.85
C GLY A 422 -8.88 -16.13 0.33
N SER A 423 -9.17 -15.13 1.18
CA SER A 423 -9.79 -13.90 0.71
C SER A 423 -8.81 -12.98 -0.01
N LEU A 424 -9.30 -12.31 -1.05
CA LEU A 424 -8.62 -11.21 -1.75
C LEU A 424 -9.23 -9.89 -1.32
N ARG A 425 -8.40 -8.86 -1.14
CA ARG A 425 -8.90 -7.52 -0.87
C ARG A 425 -9.16 -6.75 -2.16
N ILE A 426 -10.27 -6.02 -2.22
CA ILE A 426 -10.50 -4.96 -3.21
C ILE A 426 -10.95 -3.67 -2.54
N ASP A 427 -10.46 -2.54 -3.03
CA ASP A 427 -11.06 -1.24 -2.72
C ASP A 427 -12.23 -1.00 -3.69
N PRO A 428 -13.48 -0.75 -3.22
CA PRO A 428 -14.60 -0.50 -4.11
C PRO A 428 -14.37 0.69 -5.06
N GLU A 429 -13.53 1.66 -4.68
CA GLU A 429 -13.17 2.77 -5.58
C GLU A 429 -12.33 2.31 -6.77
N ASN A 430 -11.62 1.18 -6.67
CA ASN A 430 -10.92 0.58 -7.82
C ASN A 430 -11.87 0.03 -8.89
N LEU A 431 -13.17 -0.09 -8.60
CA LEU A 431 -14.19 -0.50 -9.56
C LEU A 431 -14.89 0.69 -10.22
N ARG A 432 -14.53 1.92 -9.82
CA ARG A 432 -15.18 3.17 -10.24
C ARG A 432 -14.18 4.09 -10.93
N GLY A 433 -14.68 4.95 -11.80
CA GLY A 433 -13.87 5.87 -12.57
C GLY A 433 -14.69 7.01 -13.15
N THR A 434 -14.10 7.71 -14.12
CA THR A 434 -14.83 8.68 -14.94
C THR A 434 -15.21 8.02 -16.25
N VAL A 435 -16.50 7.85 -16.51
CA VAL A 435 -17.04 7.28 -17.75
C VAL A 435 -17.93 8.33 -18.40
N ASP A 436 -17.69 8.61 -19.68
CA ASP A 436 -18.42 9.62 -20.46
C ASP A 436 -18.51 11.01 -19.78
N GLY A 437 -17.45 11.38 -19.05
CA GLY A 437 -17.37 12.66 -18.33
C GLY A 437 -18.08 12.69 -16.98
N ILE A 438 -18.73 11.60 -16.57
CA ILE A 438 -19.38 11.47 -15.27
C ILE A 438 -18.39 10.84 -14.29
N PRO A 439 -18.00 11.54 -13.21
CA PRO A 439 -17.05 11.01 -12.24
C PRO A 439 -17.70 10.00 -11.30
N SER A 440 -16.87 9.12 -10.74
CA SER A 440 -17.26 8.19 -9.68
C SER A 440 -18.42 7.26 -10.06
N VAL A 441 -18.52 6.87 -11.32
CA VAL A 441 -19.44 5.81 -11.76
C VAL A 441 -18.70 4.50 -11.90
N LEU A 442 -19.43 3.38 -11.83
CA LEU A 442 -18.81 2.07 -11.95
C LEU A 442 -18.27 1.87 -13.38
N MET A 443 -17.09 1.24 -13.50
CA MET A 443 -16.43 1.07 -14.79
C MET A 443 -17.26 0.24 -15.80
N PRO A 444 -16.98 0.34 -17.11
CA PRO A 444 -17.60 -0.50 -18.12
C PRO A 444 -17.33 -1.99 -17.89
N ALA A 445 -18.22 -2.85 -18.39
CA ALA A 445 -18.16 -4.30 -18.17
C ALA A 445 -16.81 -4.90 -18.62
N GLU A 446 -16.24 -4.40 -19.71
CA GLU A 446 -14.94 -4.81 -20.24
C GLU A 446 -13.81 -4.60 -19.22
N ALA A 447 -13.76 -3.42 -18.59
CA ALA A 447 -12.74 -3.08 -17.61
C ALA A 447 -12.92 -3.87 -16.31
N LEU A 448 -14.17 -4.06 -15.88
CA LEU A 448 -14.49 -4.88 -14.71
C LEU A 448 -14.13 -6.36 -14.94
N ALA A 449 -14.41 -6.90 -16.12
CA ALA A 449 -14.04 -8.27 -16.47
C ALA A 449 -12.53 -8.48 -16.45
N VAL A 450 -11.74 -7.53 -16.99
CA VAL A 450 -10.28 -7.55 -16.87
C VAL A 450 -9.84 -7.55 -15.41
N GLN A 451 -10.44 -6.69 -14.58
CA GLN A 451 -10.10 -6.59 -13.16
C GLN A 451 -10.41 -7.88 -12.39
N PHE A 452 -11.59 -8.48 -12.60
CA PHE A 452 -11.93 -9.76 -11.98
C PHE A 452 -11.05 -10.91 -12.49
N GLY A 453 -10.70 -10.91 -13.78
CA GLY A 453 -9.75 -11.85 -14.36
C GLY A 453 -8.36 -11.75 -13.74
N LEU A 454 -7.86 -10.53 -13.49
CA LEU A 454 -6.59 -10.29 -12.77
C LEU A 454 -6.62 -10.80 -11.33
N MET A 455 -7.81 -10.86 -10.72
CA MET A 455 -8.02 -11.44 -9.40
C MET A 455 -8.22 -12.96 -9.41
N GLY A 456 -8.11 -13.62 -10.57
CA GLY A 456 -8.32 -15.06 -10.71
C GLY A 456 -9.76 -15.50 -10.47
N ILE A 457 -10.72 -14.60 -10.66
CA ILE A 457 -12.16 -14.87 -10.60
C ILE A 457 -12.63 -15.24 -12.00
N SER A 458 -13.26 -16.40 -12.13
CA SER A 458 -13.89 -16.86 -13.36
C SER A 458 -15.41 -16.63 -13.31
N ALA A 459 -16.07 -16.56 -14.47
CA ALA A 459 -17.52 -16.31 -14.55
C ALA A 459 -18.39 -17.40 -13.87
N GLY A 460 -17.85 -18.61 -13.69
CA GLY A 460 -18.51 -19.72 -13.01
C GLY A 460 -18.23 -19.83 -11.51
N ASP A 461 -17.31 -19.03 -10.97
CA ASP A 461 -16.95 -19.09 -9.54
C ASP A 461 -18.12 -18.65 -8.66
N THR A 462 -18.13 -19.09 -7.41
CA THR A 462 -18.97 -18.55 -6.35
C THR A 462 -18.22 -17.45 -5.61
N VAL A 463 -18.75 -16.23 -5.61
CA VAL A 463 -18.11 -15.07 -4.99
C VAL A 463 -18.81 -14.67 -3.70
N VAL A 464 -18.10 -14.69 -2.57
CA VAL A 464 -18.60 -14.16 -1.29
C VAL A 464 -17.91 -12.86 -0.96
N VAL A 465 -18.68 -11.77 -0.84
CA VAL A 465 -18.17 -10.45 -0.49
C VAL A 465 -18.28 -10.23 1.02
N VAL A 466 -17.16 -9.94 1.67
CA VAL A 466 -17.04 -9.68 3.11
C VAL A 466 -17.11 -8.18 3.34
N ALA A 467 -18.23 -7.71 3.87
CA ALA A 467 -18.42 -6.31 4.22
C ALA A 467 -17.59 -5.90 5.44
N GLY A 468 -17.16 -4.63 5.47
CA GLY A 468 -16.66 -3.96 6.65
C GLY A 468 -17.79 -3.31 7.47
N ASP A 469 -17.54 -2.10 7.97
CA ASP A 469 -18.52 -1.26 8.67
C ASP A 469 -19.61 -0.70 7.74
N LYS A 470 -19.38 -0.74 6.43
CA LYS A 470 -20.25 -0.16 5.39
C LYS A 470 -20.73 -1.24 4.44
N VAL A 471 -21.97 -1.69 4.59
CA VAL A 471 -22.58 -2.69 3.68
C VAL A 471 -22.60 -2.20 2.23
N ARG A 472 -22.78 -0.89 2.01
CA ARG A 472 -22.77 -0.28 0.67
C ARG A 472 -21.51 -0.57 -0.16
N ASP A 473 -20.37 -0.77 0.50
CA ASP A 473 -19.09 -1.06 -0.15
C ASP A 473 -19.12 -2.47 -0.76
N ALA A 474 -19.69 -3.44 -0.02
CA ALA A 474 -19.89 -4.80 -0.51
C ALA A 474 -20.97 -4.88 -1.60
N THR A 475 -22.06 -4.13 -1.46
CA THR A 475 -23.11 -4.12 -2.49
C THR A 475 -22.64 -3.45 -3.78
N LEU A 476 -21.72 -2.48 -3.72
CA LEU A 476 -21.11 -1.88 -4.90
C LEU A 476 -20.25 -2.90 -5.68
N VAL A 477 -19.46 -3.72 -4.99
CA VAL A 477 -18.77 -4.86 -5.62
C VAL A 477 -19.79 -5.83 -6.24
N GLY A 478 -20.91 -6.08 -5.56
CA GLY A 478 -22.04 -6.86 -6.08
C GLY A 478 -22.65 -6.28 -7.37
N MET A 479 -22.75 -4.95 -7.48
CA MET A 479 -23.18 -4.28 -8.71
C MET A 479 -22.19 -4.52 -9.85
N ALA A 480 -20.88 -4.48 -9.55
CA ALA A 480 -19.83 -4.74 -10.52
C ALA A 480 -19.86 -6.18 -11.05
N LEU A 481 -20.01 -7.14 -10.13
CA LEU A 481 -20.23 -8.55 -10.47
C LEU A 481 -21.49 -8.73 -11.33
N SER A 482 -22.58 -8.07 -10.97
CA SER A 482 -23.84 -8.15 -11.74
C SER A 482 -23.72 -7.52 -13.13
N ARG A 483 -22.97 -6.42 -13.29
CA ARG A 483 -22.71 -5.74 -14.57
C ARG A 483 -21.97 -6.61 -15.58
N VAL A 484 -21.06 -7.47 -15.10
CA VAL A 484 -20.35 -8.45 -15.95
C VAL A 484 -21.11 -9.78 -16.12
N GLY A 485 -22.33 -9.88 -15.58
CA GLY A 485 -23.17 -11.07 -15.67
C GLY A 485 -22.88 -12.17 -14.65
N HIS A 486 -22.07 -11.89 -13.62
CA HIS A 486 -21.78 -12.84 -12.55
C HIS A 486 -23.02 -13.08 -11.68
N ARG A 487 -23.52 -14.32 -11.63
CA ARG A 487 -24.79 -14.64 -10.94
C ARG A 487 -24.60 -15.22 -9.55
N ASN A 488 -23.50 -15.93 -9.32
CA ASN A 488 -23.27 -16.69 -8.09
C ASN A 488 -22.48 -15.85 -7.08
N TRP A 489 -23.07 -14.75 -6.61
CA TRP A 489 -22.45 -13.94 -5.57
C TRP A 489 -23.38 -13.66 -4.39
N ALA A 490 -22.78 -13.52 -3.20
CA ALA A 490 -23.49 -13.24 -1.95
C ALA A 490 -22.65 -12.38 -1.01
N ILE A 491 -23.29 -11.78 -0.01
CA ILE A 491 -22.62 -11.03 1.07
C ILE A 491 -22.54 -11.90 2.33
N LEU A 492 -21.41 -11.89 3.02
CA LEU A 492 -21.27 -12.57 4.30
C LEU A 492 -22.09 -11.87 5.40
N GLU A 493 -23.03 -12.60 6.01
CA GLU A 493 -23.82 -12.09 7.13
C GLU A 493 -22.95 -11.66 8.31
N GLY A 494 -23.08 -10.40 8.73
CA GLY A 494 -22.32 -9.83 9.84
C GLY A 494 -20.84 -9.51 9.52
N GLY A 495 -20.38 -9.76 8.29
CA GLY A 495 -19.04 -9.44 7.83
C GLY A 495 -17.92 -10.13 8.63
N PHE A 496 -16.74 -9.53 8.61
CA PHE A 496 -15.56 -10.10 9.28
C PHE A 496 -15.63 -10.04 10.82
N ASP A 497 -16.30 -9.04 11.38
CA ASP A 497 -16.40 -8.87 12.83
C ASP A 497 -17.24 -10.01 13.45
N ALA A 498 -18.34 -10.39 12.80
CA ALA A 498 -19.11 -11.57 13.22
C ALA A 498 -18.33 -12.88 13.01
N TRP A 499 -17.57 -12.99 11.91
CA TRP A 499 -16.72 -14.16 11.64
C TRP A 499 -15.69 -14.41 12.75
N THR A 500 -14.94 -13.38 13.11
CA THR A 500 -13.91 -13.48 14.17
C THR A 500 -14.50 -13.53 15.58
N GLY A 501 -15.63 -12.86 15.82
CA GLY A 501 -16.36 -12.93 17.10
C GLY A 501 -16.83 -14.35 17.46
N GLU A 502 -17.00 -15.22 16.46
CA GLU A 502 -17.33 -16.65 16.64
C GLU A 502 -16.10 -17.56 16.75
N GLY A 503 -14.88 -16.99 16.76
CA GLY A 503 -13.64 -17.75 16.86
C GLY A 503 -13.30 -18.56 15.60
N ARG A 504 -13.81 -18.16 14.44
CA ARG A 504 -13.56 -18.86 13.17
C ARG A 504 -12.15 -18.58 12.64
N PRO A 505 -11.62 -19.45 11.74
CA PRO A 505 -10.26 -19.31 11.24
C PRO A 505 -10.01 -17.96 10.58
N ALA A 506 -8.90 -17.32 10.94
CA ALA A 506 -8.43 -16.10 10.31
C ALA A 506 -6.94 -16.25 9.96
N ASP A 507 -6.52 -15.56 8.91
CA ASP A 507 -5.17 -15.60 8.35
C ASP A 507 -4.64 -14.17 8.18
N ALA A 508 -3.33 -14.04 7.97
CA ALA A 508 -2.66 -12.81 7.54
C ALA A 508 -1.87 -13.02 6.23
N THR A 509 -1.85 -14.24 5.70
CA THR A 509 -1.15 -14.62 4.47
C THR A 509 -1.88 -14.07 3.24
N LEU A 510 -1.21 -13.20 2.49
CA LEU A 510 -1.75 -12.68 1.24
C LEU A 510 -1.76 -13.76 0.17
N VAL A 511 -2.93 -14.07 -0.36
CA VAL A 511 -3.11 -15.04 -1.44
C VAL A 511 -3.11 -14.31 -2.78
N ALA A 512 -2.48 -14.89 -3.79
CA ALA A 512 -2.63 -14.47 -5.18
C ALA A 512 -3.21 -15.64 -5.97
N TYR A 513 -4.31 -15.40 -6.66
CA TYR A 513 -4.86 -16.36 -7.61
C TYR A 513 -4.29 -16.06 -9.00
N PRO A 514 -3.97 -17.09 -9.80
CA PRO A 514 -3.52 -16.88 -11.17
C PRO A 514 -4.55 -16.07 -11.96
N ARG A 515 -4.06 -15.18 -12.83
CA ARG A 515 -4.92 -14.44 -13.75
C ARG A 515 -5.70 -15.43 -14.62
N VAL A 516 -6.98 -15.16 -14.80
CA VAL A 516 -7.85 -15.89 -15.73
C VAL A 516 -8.46 -14.94 -16.74
N THR A 517 -8.90 -15.48 -17.88
CA THR A 517 -9.80 -14.75 -18.78
C THR A 517 -11.20 -14.81 -18.18
N TYR A 518 -11.81 -13.65 -17.98
CA TYR A 518 -13.19 -13.55 -17.50
C TYR A 518 -14.14 -13.48 -18.70
N ASP A 519 -14.90 -14.55 -18.94
CA ASP A 519 -15.96 -14.58 -19.95
C ASP A 519 -17.20 -13.83 -19.44
N PHE A 520 -17.36 -12.56 -19.84
CA PHE A 520 -18.48 -11.71 -19.41
C PHE A 520 -19.59 -11.59 -20.45
N ASP A 521 -20.81 -11.32 -19.98
CA ASP A 521 -21.98 -11.05 -20.80
C ASP A 521 -22.17 -9.54 -20.97
N THR A 522 -21.90 -9.03 -22.17
CA THR A 522 -22.05 -7.60 -22.53
C THR A 522 -23.50 -7.11 -22.44
N SER A 523 -24.49 -8.02 -22.37
CA SER A 523 -25.91 -7.70 -22.26
C SER A 523 -26.47 -7.82 -20.84
N ALA A 524 -25.63 -8.15 -19.85
CA ALA A 524 -26.07 -8.37 -18.47
C ALA A 524 -26.53 -7.09 -17.76
N ASP A 525 -25.94 -5.94 -18.10
CA ASP A 525 -26.28 -4.66 -17.50
C ASP A 525 -27.57 -4.06 -18.06
N GLN A 526 -28.69 -4.63 -17.64
CA GLN A 526 -30.04 -4.15 -17.98
C GLN A 526 -30.67 -3.33 -16.85
N PHE A 527 -29.93 -3.18 -15.74
CA PHE A 527 -30.40 -2.51 -14.53
C PHE A 527 -29.86 -1.08 -14.43
N THR A 528 -28.72 -0.75 -15.05
CA THR A 528 -28.20 0.63 -15.06
C THR A 528 -29.04 1.51 -15.99
N VAL A 529 -29.38 2.71 -15.53
CA VAL A 529 -30.10 3.72 -16.32
C VAL A 529 -29.35 5.04 -16.36
N THR A 530 -29.53 5.81 -17.42
CA THR A 530 -28.90 7.13 -17.62
C THR A 530 -29.79 8.28 -17.12
N ALA A 531 -29.23 9.49 -17.04
CA ALA A 531 -30.01 10.69 -16.77
C ALA A 531 -31.20 10.87 -17.72
N ASP A 532 -31.02 10.57 -19.01
CA ASP A 532 -32.07 10.73 -20.02
C ASP A 532 -33.19 9.70 -19.83
N ASP A 533 -32.85 8.46 -19.45
CA ASP A 533 -33.83 7.43 -19.10
C ASP A 533 -34.67 7.88 -17.90
N VAL A 534 -34.03 8.45 -16.88
CA VAL A 534 -34.71 8.96 -15.67
C VAL A 534 -35.55 10.20 -16.01
N ALA A 535 -35.05 11.11 -16.84
CA ALA A 535 -35.78 12.29 -17.32
C ALA A 535 -37.05 11.88 -18.08
N ALA A 536 -36.99 10.81 -18.87
CA ALA A 536 -38.14 10.27 -19.59
C ALA A 536 -39.23 9.68 -18.67
N MET A 537 -38.94 9.45 -17.38
CA MET A 537 -39.92 8.99 -16.38
C MET A 537 -40.61 10.13 -15.62
N LEU A 538 -40.09 11.36 -15.71
CA LEU A 538 -40.65 12.50 -14.97
C LEU A 538 -42.12 12.74 -15.31
N GLY A 539 -42.94 12.94 -14.27
CA GLY A 539 -44.37 13.19 -14.39
C GLY A 539 -45.22 11.98 -14.75
N LYS A 540 -44.63 10.79 -14.90
CA LYS A 540 -45.36 9.53 -15.09
C LYS A 540 -45.56 8.82 -13.74
N THR A 541 -46.65 8.06 -13.63
CA THR A 541 -47.00 7.31 -12.41
C THR A 541 -46.58 5.83 -12.48
N ASP A 542 -45.86 5.44 -13.53
CA ASP A 542 -45.46 4.05 -13.80
C ASP A 542 -44.09 3.69 -13.20
N ALA A 543 -43.37 4.67 -12.64
CA ALA A 543 -42.09 4.47 -11.96
C ALA A 543 -42.03 5.23 -10.63
N VAL A 544 -41.32 4.66 -9.65
CA VAL A 544 -40.98 5.30 -8.37
C VAL A 544 -39.49 5.60 -8.38
N ILE A 545 -39.13 6.89 -8.29
CA ILE A 545 -37.73 7.31 -8.16
C ILE A 545 -37.43 7.44 -6.66
N VAL A 546 -36.47 6.68 -6.15
CA VAL A 546 -36.09 6.66 -4.74
C VAL A 546 -34.73 7.34 -4.58
N ASP A 547 -34.73 8.47 -3.87
CA ASP A 547 -33.53 9.19 -3.48
C ASP A 547 -33.06 8.69 -2.12
N THR A 548 -31.88 8.06 -2.07
CA THR A 548 -31.34 7.44 -0.85
C THR A 548 -30.41 8.35 -0.05
N ARG A 549 -30.29 9.63 -0.43
CA ARG A 549 -29.51 10.63 0.32
C ARG A 549 -30.19 11.01 1.64
N PRO A 550 -29.44 11.58 2.61
CA PRO A 550 -30.03 12.19 3.80
C PRO A 550 -31.06 13.28 3.45
N GLU A 551 -32.01 13.51 4.36
CA GLU A 551 -33.16 14.40 4.11
C GLU A 551 -32.77 15.86 3.80
N ASP A 552 -31.70 16.38 4.43
CA ASP A 552 -31.21 17.75 4.23
C ASP A 552 -30.66 17.96 2.81
N TYR A 553 -29.98 16.96 2.24
CA TYR A 553 -29.57 16.96 0.83
C TYR A 553 -30.77 16.88 -0.11
N PHE A 554 -31.78 16.08 0.24
CA PHE A 554 -33.01 15.96 -0.55
C PHE A 554 -33.81 17.27 -0.56
N ARG A 555 -33.98 17.92 0.60
CA ARG A 555 -34.63 19.24 0.72
C ARG A 555 -33.88 20.34 -0.04
N GLY A 556 -32.58 20.17 -0.24
CA GLY A 556 -31.69 21.17 -0.86
C GLY A 556 -31.12 22.18 0.14
N GLU A 557 -31.15 21.85 1.43
CA GLU A 557 -30.55 22.65 2.51
C GLU A 557 -29.02 22.51 2.51
N THR A 558 -28.53 21.34 2.11
CA THR A 558 -27.11 21.00 1.95
C THR A 558 -26.84 20.52 0.52
N SER A 559 -25.67 20.84 -0.04
CA SER A 559 -25.20 20.24 -1.30
C SER A 559 -23.67 20.30 -1.40
N ASP A 560 -23.09 19.19 -1.85
CA ASP A 560 -21.69 19.10 -2.27
C ASP A 560 -21.55 19.07 -3.81
N GLU A 561 -22.68 19.18 -4.53
CA GLU A 561 -22.75 19.04 -5.99
C GLU A 561 -23.06 20.37 -6.69
N ALA A 562 -22.98 20.40 -8.02
CA ALA A 562 -23.12 21.59 -8.86
C ALA A 562 -24.37 22.45 -8.57
N ARG A 563 -25.45 21.86 -8.05
CA ARG A 563 -26.62 22.55 -7.52
C ARG A 563 -27.32 21.75 -6.41
N PRO A 564 -27.95 22.42 -5.43
CA PRO A 564 -28.76 21.76 -4.41
C PRO A 564 -30.10 21.25 -4.96
N GLY A 565 -30.74 20.35 -4.21
CA GLY A 565 -32.08 19.83 -4.48
C GLY A 565 -32.11 18.33 -4.81
N HIS A 566 -33.19 17.90 -5.44
CA HIS A 566 -33.44 16.51 -5.84
C HIS A 566 -34.15 16.40 -7.20
N ILE A 567 -34.24 15.17 -7.72
CA ILE A 567 -34.95 14.86 -8.97
C ILE A 567 -36.46 15.04 -8.74
N PRO A 568 -37.17 15.87 -9.53
CA PRO A 568 -38.59 16.14 -9.30
C PRO A 568 -39.45 14.87 -9.25
N GLY A 569 -40.28 14.75 -8.21
CA GLY A 569 -41.16 13.58 -8.02
C GLY A 569 -40.47 12.37 -7.37
N ALA A 570 -39.18 12.44 -7.06
CA ALA A 570 -38.51 11.42 -6.26
C ALA A 570 -39.07 11.38 -4.83
N VAL A 571 -39.08 10.19 -4.23
CA VAL A 571 -39.38 9.96 -2.82
C VAL A 571 -38.08 9.76 -2.06
N ASN A 572 -37.92 10.42 -0.91
CA ASN A 572 -36.72 10.27 -0.10
C ASN A 572 -36.83 9.06 0.83
N ARG A 573 -35.82 8.20 0.78
CA ARG A 573 -35.63 7.09 1.71
C ARG A 573 -34.15 6.94 2.01
N PRO A 574 -33.60 7.65 3.01
CA PRO A 574 -32.18 7.61 3.32
C PRO A 574 -31.66 6.18 3.50
N PHE A 575 -30.49 5.87 2.90
CA PHE A 575 -29.89 4.52 2.98
C PHE A 575 -29.61 4.08 4.41
N SER A 576 -29.37 5.03 5.33
CA SER A 576 -29.13 4.77 6.74
C SER A 576 -30.32 4.13 7.45
N ALA A 577 -31.55 4.37 6.98
CA ALA A 577 -32.75 3.76 7.57
C ALA A 577 -32.90 2.27 7.20
N ASP A 578 -32.06 1.73 6.31
CA ASP A 578 -31.95 0.28 6.07
C ASP A 578 -31.02 -0.42 7.07
N LEU A 579 -30.27 0.35 7.87
CA LEU A 579 -29.27 -0.16 8.79
C LEU A 579 -29.80 -0.19 10.23
N GLY A 580 -29.44 -1.25 10.96
CA GLY A 580 -29.66 -1.38 12.40
C GLY A 580 -28.46 -0.91 13.21
N ASP A 581 -28.49 -1.18 14.51
CA ASP A 581 -27.37 -0.92 15.40
C ASP A 581 -26.12 -1.71 14.94
N GLY A 582 -24.98 -1.02 14.84
CA GLY A 582 -23.73 -1.63 14.37
C GLY A 582 -23.54 -1.67 12.84
N GLY A 583 -24.41 -1.02 12.06
CA GLY A 583 -24.19 -0.82 10.62
C GLY A 583 -24.57 -2.00 9.72
N GLN A 584 -25.19 -3.04 10.28
CA GLN A 584 -25.73 -4.18 9.53
C GLN A 584 -27.12 -3.86 8.96
N LEU A 585 -27.55 -4.57 7.91
CA LEU A 585 -28.90 -4.44 7.39
C LEU A 585 -29.93 -4.88 8.43
N ARG A 586 -31.03 -4.13 8.54
CA ARG A 586 -32.19 -4.53 9.35
C ARG A 586 -32.82 -5.83 8.83
N PRO A 587 -33.58 -6.55 9.67
CA PRO A 587 -34.28 -7.76 9.23
C PRO A 587 -35.13 -7.52 7.99
N ALA A 588 -35.12 -8.49 7.05
CA ALA A 588 -35.80 -8.37 5.77
C ALA A 588 -37.31 -8.09 5.92
N GLU A 589 -37.95 -8.62 6.97
CA GLU A 589 -39.37 -8.36 7.25
C GLU A 589 -39.65 -6.89 7.60
N GLU A 590 -38.78 -6.25 8.38
CA GLU A 590 -38.89 -4.83 8.73
C GLU A 590 -38.65 -3.95 7.49
N LEU A 591 -37.63 -4.29 6.70
CA LEU A 591 -37.35 -3.59 5.44
C LEU A 591 -38.54 -3.73 4.46
N ALA A 592 -39.12 -4.93 4.35
CA ALA A 592 -40.29 -5.17 3.51
C ALA A 592 -41.48 -4.28 3.90
N ALA A 593 -41.75 -4.16 5.20
CA ALA A 593 -42.83 -3.34 5.72
C ALA A 593 -42.63 -1.84 5.43
N GLU A 594 -41.39 -1.33 5.53
CA GLU A 594 -41.09 0.07 5.21
C GLU A 594 -41.15 0.36 3.71
N TYR A 595 -40.58 -0.50 2.87
CA TYR A 595 -40.61 -0.28 1.41
C TYR A 595 -42.01 -0.43 0.81
N ALA A 596 -42.89 -1.25 1.39
CA ALA A 596 -44.28 -1.37 0.97
C ALA A 596 -45.10 -0.07 1.16
N LYS A 597 -44.64 0.88 2.00
CA LYS A 597 -45.26 2.20 2.16
C LYS A 597 -44.91 3.15 1.02
N LEU A 598 -43.77 2.91 0.36
CA LEU A 598 -43.20 3.79 -0.67
C LEU A 598 -43.44 3.25 -2.09
N ILE A 599 -43.34 1.94 -2.26
CA ILE A 599 -43.41 1.28 -3.55
C ILE A 599 -44.72 0.47 -3.62
N PRO A 600 -45.63 0.73 -4.58
CA PRO A 600 -46.96 0.13 -4.60
C PRO A 600 -46.97 -1.40 -4.69
N SER A 601 -46.00 -2.00 -5.37
CA SER A 601 -45.91 -3.45 -5.54
C SER A 601 -44.49 -3.90 -5.90
N LYS A 602 -44.19 -5.19 -5.73
CA LYS A 602 -42.91 -5.79 -6.16
C LYS A 602 -42.68 -5.77 -7.68
N GLU A 603 -43.74 -5.54 -8.46
CA GLU A 603 -43.69 -5.40 -9.92
C GLU A 603 -43.52 -3.95 -10.38
N SER A 604 -43.62 -2.99 -9.46
CA SER A 604 -43.45 -1.57 -9.77
C SER A 604 -42.05 -1.32 -10.32
N ARG A 605 -41.94 -0.46 -11.33
CA ARG A 605 -40.65 0.03 -11.81
C ARG A 605 -40.08 0.98 -10.76
N VAL A 606 -38.86 0.72 -10.30
CA VAL A 606 -38.20 1.53 -9.27
C VAL A 606 -36.83 1.95 -9.78
N VAL A 607 -36.51 3.23 -9.71
CA VAL A 607 -35.16 3.74 -9.97
C VAL A 607 -34.57 4.21 -8.65
N VAL A 608 -33.42 3.67 -8.25
CA VAL A 608 -32.71 4.12 -7.04
C VAL A 608 -31.51 4.97 -7.41
N HIS A 609 -31.31 6.07 -6.70
CA HIS A 609 -30.15 6.94 -6.87
C HIS A 609 -29.72 7.56 -5.53
N CYS A 610 -28.50 8.09 -5.48
CA CYS A 610 -28.00 8.84 -4.33
C CYS A 610 -27.23 10.08 -4.80
N ARG A 611 -26.01 10.29 -4.29
CA ARG A 611 -25.06 11.29 -4.78
C ARG A 611 -24.28 10.80 -6.00
N THR A 612 -23.62 9.64 -5.89
CA THR A 612 -22.70 9.07 -6.91
C THR A 612 -22.93 7.57 -7.13
N GLY A 613 -24.16 7.06 -6.99
CA GLY A 613 -24.47 5.63 -7.16
C GLY A 613 -24.11 4.71 -5.99
N HIS A 614 -23.11 5.05 -5.16
CA HIS A 614 -22.57 4.15 -4.12
C HIS A 614 -23.61 3.75 -3.05
N GLN A 615 -24.25 4.70 -2.35
CA GLN A 615 -25.30 4.36 -1.37
C GLN A 615 -26.54 3.73 -2.03
N ALA A 616 -26.83 4.08 -3.29
CA ALA A 616 -27.94 3.50 -4.03
C ALA A 616 -27.73 2.01 -4.33
N SER A 617 -26.48 1.54 -4.42
CA SER A 617 -26.17 0.10 -4.56
C SER A 617 -26.72 -0.72 -3.38
N GLN A 618 -26.70 -0.16 -2.17
CA GLN A 618 -27.24 -0.81 -0.97
C GLN A 618 -28.75 -0.99 -1.07
N THR A 619 -29.47 0.08 -1.39
CA THR A 619 -30.93 0.03 -1.54
C THR A 619 -31.34 -0.82 -2.75
N TYR A 620 -30.56 -0.80 -3.85
CA TYR A 620 -30.74 -1.72 -4.96
C TYR A 620 -30.66 -3.18 -4.49
N PHE A 621 -29.60 -3.53 -3.74
CA PHE A 621 -29.43 -4.87 -3.19
C PHE A 621 -30.61 -5.29 -2.30
N VAL A 622 -31.04 -4.41 -1.39
CA VAL A 622 -32.20 -4.66 -0.53
C VAL A 622 -33.45 -4.93 -1.35
N LEU A 623 -33.81 -4.05 -2.28
CA LEU A 623 -35.03 -4.20 -3.07
C LEU A 623 -34.98 -5.43 -3.98
N LYS A 624 -33.93 -5.56 -4.78
CA LYS A 624 -33.82 -6.58 -5.83
C LYS A 624 -33.53 -7.95 -5.26
N HIS A 625 -32.52 -8.07 -4.41
CA HIS A 625 -31.99 -9.36 -3.97
C HIS A 625 -32.64 -9.85 -2.68
N LEU A 626 -32.81 -8.99 -1.66
CA LEU A 626 -33.40 -9.42 -0.37
C LEU A 626 -34.93 -9.47 -0.40
N LEU A 627 -35.57 -8.43 -0.95
CA LEU A 627 -37.02 -8.29 -0.93
C LEU A 627 -37.71 -8.83 -2.19
N GLY A 628 -36.96 -9.06 -3.26
CA GLY A 628 -37.43 -9.68 -4.50
C GLY A 628 -38.26 -8.79 -5.41
N TYR A 629 -38.07 -7.46 -5.38
CA TYR A 629 -38.62 -6.54 -6.36
C TYR A 629 -38.07 -6.85 -7.76
N LYS A 630 -38.93 -6.90 -8.77
CA LYS A 630 -38.56 -7.41 -10.10
C LYS A 630 -37.94 -6.35 -10.99
N ASN A 631 -38.46 -5.12 -10.95
CA ASN A 631 -38.13 -4.04 -11.88
C ASN A 631 -37.37 -2.90 -11.20
N VAL A 632 -36.26 -3.24 -10.52
CA VAL A 632 -35.37 -2.25 -9.89
C VAL A 632 -34.26 -1.87 -10.88
N GLN A 633 -34.05 -0.58 -11.05
CA GLN A 633 -33.01 0.03 -11.87
C GLN A 633 -32.14 0.94 -11.01
N TRP A 634 -30.88 1.09 -11.38
CA TRP A 634 -29.88 1.86 -10.66
C TRP A 634 -29.38 3.01 -11.53
N TYR A 635 -29.56 4.23 -11.07
CA TYR A 635 -28.98 5.40 -11.73
C TYR A 635 -27.59 5.68 -11.14
N ASP A 636 -26.57 5.10 -11.77
CA ASP A 636 -25.16 5.13 -11.32
C ASP A 636 -24.63 6.57 -11.20
N GLY A 637 -24.82 7.38 -12.26
CA GLY A 637 -24.45 8.81 -12.28
C GLY A 637 -25.12 9.66 -11.19
N SER A 638 -26.32 9.27 -10.77
CA SER A 638 -27.01 9.80 -9.58
C SER A 638 -27.13 11.35 -9.59
N TRP A 639 -27.24 11.98 -8.40
CA TRP A 639 -27.37 13.43 -8.31
C TRP A 639 -26.17 14.19 -8.87
N THR A 640 -24.96 13.62 -8.87
CA THR A 640 -23.75 14.27 -9.41
C THR A 640 -23.92 14.57 -10.91
N ASP A 641 -24.33 13.56 -11.68
CA ASP A 641 -24.64 13.69 -13.10
C ASP A 641 -25.84 14.63 -13.33
N TRP A 642 -26.95 14.39 -12.62
CA TRP A 642 -28.16 15.20 -12.75
C TRP A 642 -27.96 16.69 -12.40
N ALA A 643 -27.17 16.98 -11.37
CA ALA A 643 -26.90 18.33 -10.90
C ALA A 643 -26.04 19.10 -11.91
N ALA A 644 -25.09 18.44 -12.57
CA ALA A 644 -24.24 19.03 -13.59
C ALA A 644 -25.01 19.39 -14.87
N ARG A 645 -26.10 18.69 -15.16
CA ARG A 645 -26.97 18.92 -16.31
C ARG A 645 -28.01 20.01 -16.07
N LEU A 646 -27.67 21.25 -16.43
CA LEU A 646 -28.53 22.43 -16.24
C LEU A 646 -29.81 22.42 -17.09
N ASP A 647 -29.88 21.57 -18.12
CA ASP A 647 -31.08 21.31 -18.93
C ASP A 647 -32.16 20.49 -18.18
N LEU A 648 -31.76 19.74 -17.15
CA LEU A 648 -32.67 18.91 -16.37
C LEU A 648 -33.30 19.70 -15.20
N PRO A 649 -34.56 19.43 -14.83
CA PRO A 649 -35.20 20.13 -13.73
C PRO A 649 -34.69 19.66 -12.37
N ALA A 650 -34.70 20.55 -11.37
CA ALA A 650 -34.38 20.25 -9.98
C ALA A 650 -35.49 20.79 -9.07
N ALA A 651 -35.85 20.02 -8.04
CA ALA A 651 -36.81 20.42 -7.03
C ALA A 651 -36.13 20.65 -5.67
N THR A 652 -36.72 21.52 -4.86
CA THR A 652 -36.38 21.76 -3.45
C THR A 652 -37.67 21.74 -2.65
N MET A 653 -37.61 21.48 -1.35
CA MET A 653 -38.80 21.46 -0.48
C MET A 653 -38.80 22.60 0.54
#